data_AF-A0A232LPR6-F1
#
_entry.id   AF-A0A232LPR6-F1
#
_cell.length_a   1.000
_cell.length_b   1.000
_cell.length_c   1.000
_cell.angle_alpha   90.00
_cell.angle_beta   90.00
_cell.angle_gamma   90.00
#
_symmetry.space_group_name_H-M   'P 1'
#
loop_
_entity.id
_entity.type
_entity.pdbx_description
1 polymer ?
#
loop_
_entity_poly.entity_id
_entity_poly.type
_entity_poly.pdbx_seq_one_letter_code
_entity_poly.pdbx_strand_id
1 'polypeptide(L)'
;MPDDIEFEGTALPVYGVLGGAASFAVIGARMVAGKEYAQSVSWILDVGSDFPPAVLDTIKTWDTNCVIREDRGRLTTRAWNGYGPNEKRDFKYLTPKLRLEPYMLCEPQVLSRTFHMISSSTRPVFVWEPVPDRCTPEEQQRFFIACRLVDVVSPNSLELGMMFGRLGWNEENIGDQELVRKILRSGIGPDCDGALVIRAGKDGSYSYSRNQKGLWLPAYHQPDSSKSSPPVVDPTGAGNSFLGALALGLVSEGRSPIQRIESILESSDTWNTIVREWGGNGQVPKALICATVAAGFVVEQISVPQLSPSMEEELWNGTSFTERVPLGVQDPQMKGLRLLPWSGSVLSPRAQSYTRPQKQVCRGLRLQSSASPALQAEDDQLMSESTSASPSRLPRSRLEYPSPSLDTARKSAKLAALHARLSLPKRLPIETLARTLVDASADPHPHFNNESLSTLGKDLLSYYTSELLLCSYPRLPLSVMFAAMYAYVGPKTLTAMTNEWGVEFAAVPGGEVDPGLLQFRRLLPSSDPKEEPVVETTRPVSNHFRKSITGSIVYDDEFGDSTEMPVHPSKHSFPNTPNPLGIKGVTLEQASATFVRALIGAIYMHAGRLKAKSFFKEHFLSRHLNISDLFNFSQPTRDLSRLCAREGFERPIAKIISETGRLSRHPVYVVGIYSGSDKLGEGSGGSLEEARFRAAVAALKGWYLYSPLNVRVPSSMEEEGAKPWKPAYVDLGEVIV
;
A
#
# COMPACT_ATOMS: atom_id res chain seq x y z
N MET A 1 -10.04 11.57 -15.71
CA MET A 1 -8.89 12.44 -16.07
C MET A 1 -9.01 12.75 -17.55
N PRO A 2 -8.83 14.00 -18.01
CA PRO A 2 -8.85 14.29 -19.44
C PRO A 2 -7.61 13.72 -20.13
N ASP A 3 -7.81 12.79 -21.05
CA ASP A 3 -6.76 12.07 -21.78
C ASP A 3 -6.63 12.58 -23.22
N ASP A 4 -5.45 12.39 -23.79
CA ASP A 4 -5.15 12.68 -25.20
C ASP A 4 -4.97 11.35 -25.95
N ILE A 5 -5.61 11.21 -27.11
CA ILE A 5 -5.62 9.97 -27.91
C ILE A 5 -5.07 10.27 -29.31
N GLU A 6 -4.02 9.56 -29.69
CA GLU A 6 -3.38 9.62 -31.01
C GLU A 6 -3.47 8.26 -31.71
N PHE A 7 -3.93 8.29 -32.97
CA PHE A 7 -3.98 7.13 -33.85
C PHE A 7 -2.88 7.27 -34.91
N GLU A 8 -2.00 6.28 -35.09
CA GLU A 8 -1.10 6.26 -36.25
C GLU A 8 -1.89 5.93 -37.52
N GLY A 9 -2.36 6.96 -38.26
CA GLY A 9 -3.18 6.80 -39.47
C GLY A 9 -3.86 8.09 -39.95
N THR A 10 -4.98 7.96 -40.70
CA THR A 10 -5.78 9.09 -41.23
C THR A 10 -6.75 9.72 -40.22
N ALA A 11 -6.90 9.14 -39.03
CA ALA A 11 -7.78 9.68 -37.99
C ALA A 11 -7.10 10.84 -37.24
N LEU A 12 -7.84 11.94 -37.05
CA LEU A 12 -7.33 13.12 -36.35
C LEU A 12 -7.13 12.82 -34.86
N PRO A 13 -6.04 13.31 -34.23
CA PRO A 13 -5.82 13.17 -32.80
C PRO A 13 -6.86 13.94 -32.00
N VAL A 14 -7.25 13.40 -30.85
CA VAL A 14 -8.30 13.97 -29.98
C VAL A 14 -7.69 14.30 -28.62
N TYR A 15 -7.91 15.52 -28.15
CA TYR A 15 -7.29 16.04 -26.91
C TYR A 15 -8.34 16.35 -25.85
N GLY A 16 -8.00 16.09 -24.59
CA GLY A 16 -8.80 16.50 -23.43
C GLY A 16 -10.13 15.77 -23.25
N VAL A 17 -10.26 14.54 -23.77
CA VAL A 17 -11.48 13.73 -23.64
C VAL A 17 -11.56 13.04 -22.28
N LEU A 18 -12.77 12.77 -21.79
CA LEU A 18 -12.95 12.09 -20.51
C LEU A 18 -12.42 10.64 -20.58
N GLY A 19 -11.24 10.42 -20.00
CA GLY A 19 -10.57 9.14 -19.94
C GLY A 19 -10.18 8.72 -18.52
N GLY A 20 -9.12 7.92 -18.43
CA GLY A 20 -8.63 7.31 -17.20
C GLY A 20 -9.40 6.04 -16.78
N ALA A 21 -8.65 5.06 -16.28
CA ALA A 21 -9.16 3.73 -15.91
C ALA A 21 -10.36 3.75 -14.95
N ALA A 22 -10.34 4.65 -13.96
CA ALA A 22 -11.42 4.77 -12.97
C ALA A 22 -12.76 5.16 -13.62
N SER A 23 -12.75 6.14 -14.53
CA SER A 23 -13.97 6.63 -15.21
C SER A 23 -14.64 5.50 -16.01
N PHE A 24 -13.85 4.72 -16.75
CA PHE A 24 -14.35 3.58 -17.51
C PHE A 24 -14.84 2.43 -16.62
N ALA A 25 -14.15 2.15 -15.52
CA ALA A 25 -14.63 1.14 -14.57
C ALA A 25 -15.95 1.53 -13.91
N VAL A 26 -16.08 2.80 -13.53
CA VAL A 26 -17.31 3.33 -12.94
C VAL A 26 -18.47 3.26 -13.93
N ILE A 27 -18.24 3.57 -15.22
CA ILE A 27 -19.32 3.52 -16.20
C ILE A 27 -19.80 2.10 -16.47
N GLY A 28 -18.88 1.12 -16.55
CA GLY A 28 -19.23 -0.30 -16.67
C GLY A 28 -20.02 -0.78 -15.45
N ALA A 29 -19.61 -0.39 -14.24
CA ALA A 29 -20.38 -0.66 -13.03
C ALA A 29 -21.75 0.05 -13.06
N ARG A 30 -21.82 1.30 -13.49
CA ARG A 30 -23.06 2.09 -13.54
C ARG A 30 -24.11 1.51 -14.48
N MET A 31 -23.68 0.94 -15.61
CA MET A 31 -24.55 0.21 -16.53
C MET A 31 -25.17 -1.02 -15.89
N VAL A 32 -24.39 -1.79 -15.12
CA VAL A 32 -24.88 -2.99 -14.42
C VAL A 32 -25.72 -2.64 -13.19
N ALA A 33 -25.47 -1.50 -12.55
CA ALA A 33 -26.26 -1.00 -11.43
C ALA A 33 -27.68 -0.59 -11.87
N GLY A 34 -27.78 0.04 -13.03
CA GLY A 34 -29.01 0.71 -13.48
C GLY A 34 -29.37 1.93 -12.64
N LYS A 35 -30.40 2.66 -13.08
CA LYS A 35 -30.84 3.94 -12.49
C LYS A 35 -31.14 3.85 -10.99
N GLU A 36 -31.85 2.81 -10.56
CA GLU A 36 -32.31 2.65 -9.18
C GLU A 36 -31.15 2.54 -8.17
N TYR A 37 -30.02 1.97 -8.60
CA TYR A 37 -28.85 1.73 -7.76
C TYR A 37 -27.64 2.58 -8.18
N ALA A 38 -27.87 3.65 -8.96
CA ALA A 38 -26.82 4.54 -9.45
C ALA A 38 -25.90 5.07 -8.33
N GLN A 39 -26.52 5.53 -7.24
CA GLN A 39 -25.86 6.05 -6.04
C GLN A 39 -25.12 4.98 -5.21
N SER A 40 -25.30 3.69 -5.51
CA SER A 40 -24.50 2.62 -4.89
C SER A 40 -23.10 2.48 -5.48
N VAL A 41 -22.85 3.09 -6.65
CA VAL A 41 -21.52 3.14 -7.27
C VAL A 41 -20.79 4.38 -6.74
N SER A 42 -19.81 4.20 -5.87
CA SER A 42 -18.99 5.30 -5.31
C SER A 42 -17.55 5.25 -5.81
N TRP A 43 -16.96 6.42 -6.01
CA TRP A 43 -15.58 6.60 -6.48
C TRP A 43 -15.05 7.98 -6.10
N ILE A 44 -13.74 8.18 -6.22
CA ILE A 44 -13.06 9.44 -5.90
C ILE A 44 -12.57 10.08 -7.19
N LEU A 45 -12.82 11.37 -7.35
CA LEU A 45 -12.31 12.19 -8.44
C LEU A 45 -11.44 13.32 -7.90
N ASP A 46 -10.15 13.27 -8.18
CA ASP A 46 -9.22 14.36 -7.87
C ASP A 46 -9.16 15.39 -9.01
N VAL A 47 -9.51 16.62 -8.69
CA VAL A 47 -9.67 17.74 -9.63
C VAL A 47 -8.57 18.76 -9.34
N GLY A 48 -7.73 19.03 -10.35
CA GLY A 48 -6.70 20.08 -10.30
C GLY A 48 -7.21 21.42 -10.83
N SER A 49 -6.35 22.43 -10.88
CA SER A 49 -6.70 23.79 -11.32
C SER A 49 -7.14 23.91 -12.79
N ASP A 50 -6.85 22.92 -13.62
CA ASP A 50 -7.05 22.86 -15.07
C ASP A 50 -8.20 21.92 -15.50
N PHE A 51 -9.03 21.43 -14.56
CA PHE A 51 -10.07 20.45 -14.88
C PHE A 51 -11.22 21.06 -15.71
N PRO A 52 -11.59 20.48 -16.86
CA PRO A 52 -12.63 21.05 -17.72
C PRO A 52 -14.05 20.99 -17.09
N PRO A 53 -14.79 22.11 -16.99
CA PRO A 53 -16.14 22.13 -16.43
C PRO A 53 -17.13 21.20 -17.16
N ALA A 54 -17.07 21.14 -18.51
CA ALA A 54 -17.94 20.28 -19.32
C ALA A 54 -17.78 18.78 -18.99
N VAL A 55 -16.57 18.35 -18.60
CA VAL A 55 -16.29 16.98 -18.18
C VAL A 55 -16.91 16.71 -16.81
N LEU A 56 -16.87 17.69 -15.91
CA LEU A 56 -17.49 17.60 -14.59
C LEU A 56 -19.03 17.48 -14.71
N ASP A 57 -19.64 18.25 -15.61
CA ASP A 57 -21.07 18.19 -15.86
C ASP A 57 -21.49 16.83 -16.42
N THR A 58 -20.68 16.25 -17.31
CA THR A 58 -20.88 14.88 -17.82
C THR A 58 -20.81 13.84 -16.69
N ILE A 59 -19.86 13.97 -15.76
CA ILE A 59 -19.74 13.05 -14.62
C ILE A 59 -20.96 13.14 -13.70
N LYS A 60 -21.49 14.34 -13.48
CA LYS A 60 -22.69 14.57 -12.66
C LYS A 60 -23.93 13.89 -13.25
N THR A 61 -24.05 13.78 -14.58
CA THR A 61 -25.22 13.11 -15.19
C THR A 61 -25.30 11.62 -14.89
N TRP A 62 -24.19 10.98 -14.49
CA TRP A 62 -24.19 9.55 -14.16
C TRP A 62 -24.92 9.22 -12.85
N ASP A 63 -25.21 10.23 -12.02
CA ASP A 63 -25.92 10.07 -10.74
C ASP A 63 -25.26 9.04 -9.80
N THR A 64 -23.92 9.05 -9.80
CA THR A 64 -23.09 8.19 -8.92
C THR A 64 -22.70 8.92 -7.65
N ASN A 65 -22.31 8.19 -6.60
CA ASN A 65 -21.80 8.77 -5.36
C ASN A 65 -20.31 9.14 -5.52
N CYS A 66 -20.04 10.12 -6.38
CA CYS A 66 -18.71 10.62 -6.71
C CYS A 66 -18.21 11.62 -5.67
N VAL A 67 -17.13 11.29 -4.96
CA VAL A 67 -16.45 12.19 -4.02
C VAL A 67 -15.42 13.02 -4.78
N ILE A 68 -15.76 14.27 -5.07
CA ILE A 68 -14.89 15.20 -5.76
C ILE A 68 -13.96 15.88 -4.75
N ARG A 69 -12.65 15.78 -4.95
CA ARG A 69 -11.63 16.45 -4.13
C ARG A 69 -10.89 17.45 -4.99
N GLU A 70 -10.99 18.73 -4.62
CA GLU A 70 -10.36 19.81 -5.36
C GLU A 70 -9.02 20.19 -4.72
N ASP A 71 -7.97 20.28 -5.55
CA ASP A 71 -6.67 20.81 -5.16
C ASP A 71 -6.18 21.81 -6.22
N ARG A 72 -6.31 23.11 -5.91
CA ARG A 72 -5.89 24.20 -6.80
C ARG A 72 -4.36 24.36 -6.88
N GLY A 73 -3.59 23.66 -6.04
CA GLY A 73 -2.12 23.68 -6.05
C GLY A 73 -1.48 22.77 -7.09
N ARG A 74 -2.26 21.93 -7.78
CA ARG A 74 -1.76 20.97 -8.78
C ARG A 74 -2.57 20.97 -10.07
N LEU A 75 -1.93 20.52 -11.16
CA LEU A 75 -2.63 20.13 -12.37
C LEU A 75 -3.30 18.77 -12.18
N THR A 76 -4.44 18.59 -12.83
CA THR A 76 -5.19 17.35 -12.99
C THR A 76 -4.28 16.30 -13.62
N THR A 77 -4.32 15.05 -13.16
CA THR A 77 -3.54 13.98 -13.81
C THR A 77 -4.06 13.78 -15.25
N ARG A 78 -3.18 13.64 -16.23
CA ARG A 78 -3.55 13.45 -17.63
C ARG A 78 -2.71 12.34 -18.20
N ALA A 79 -3.26 11.56 -19.11
CA ALA A 79 -2.52 10.54 -19.81
C ALA A 79 -2.65 10.70 -21.33
N TRP A 80 -1.66 10.17 -22.03
CA TRP A 80 -1.62 10.04 -23.47
C TRP A 80 -1.70 8.56 -23.84
N ASN A 81 -2.57 8.24 -24.79
CA ASN A 81 -2.73 6.91 -25.38
C ASN A 81 -2.39 7.01 -26.87
N GLY A 82 -1.35 6.30 -27.30
CA GLY A 82 -0.98 6.17 -28.70
C GLY A 82 -1.28 4.78 -29.23
N TYR A 83 -1.84 4.69 -30.44
CA TYR A 83 -2.10 3.41 -31.10
C TYR A 83 -1.25 3.27 -32.36
N GLY A 84 -0.32 2.31 -32.36
CA GLY A 84 0.54 1.98 -33.49
C GLY A 84 0.03 0.81 -34.35
N PRO A 85 0.80 0.38 -35.38
CA PRO A 85 0.44 -0.77 -36.22
C PRO A 85 0.24 -2.04 -35.38
N ASN A 86 -0.80 -2.81 -35.72
CA ASN A 86 -1.33 -3.97 -34.97
C ASN A 86 -2.07 -3.65 -33.65
N GLU A 87 -2.70 -2.47 -33.54
CA GLU A 87 -3.48 -2.06 -32.35
C GLU A 87 -2.66 -2.03 -31.04
N LYS A 88 -1.33 -1.92 -31.16
CA LYS A 88 -0.46 -1.84 -29.98
C LYS A 88 -0.66 -0.48 -29.32
N ARG A 89 -1.17 -0.51 -28.08
CA ARG A 89 -1.34 0.68 -27.24
C ARG A 89 -0.05 1.04 -26.52
N ASP A 90 0.48 2.22 -26.77
CA ASP A 90 1.50 2.89 -25.96
C ASP A 90 0.83 3.91 -25.02
N PHE A 91 1.35 4.02 -23.79
CA PHE A 91 0.75 4.83 -22.73
C PHE A 91 1.81 5.65 -21.99
N LYS A 92 1.52 6.92 -21.69
CA LYS A 92 2.36 7.75 -20.80
C LYS A 92 1.51 8.76 -20.03
N TYR A 93 1.90 9.06 -18.80
CA TYR A 93 1.32 10.18 -18.05
C TYR A 93 1.89 11.51 -18.55
N LEU A 94 1.03 12.49 -18.81
CA LEU A 94 1.39 13.85 -19.22
C LEU A 94 1.60 14.77 -18.00
N THR A 95 0.93 14.48 -16.89
CA THR A 95 1.10 15.20 -15.62
C THR A 95 1.26 14.20 -14.46
N PRO A 96 1.86 14.62 -13.33
CA PRO A 96 2.11 13.72 -12.20
C PRO A 96 0.86 12.99 -11.72
N LYS A 97 1.00 11.68 -11.50
CA LYS A 97 -0.05 10.83 -10.93
C LYS A 97 -0.14 11.06 -9.43
N LEU A 98 -1.35 11.34 -8.94
CA LEU A 98 -1.65 11.27 -7.52
C LEU A 98 -2.05 9.83 -7.18
N ARG A 99 -1.35 9.22 -6.22
CA ARG A 99 -1.67 7.86 -5.74
C ARG A 99 -2.73 7.96 -4.64
N LEU A 100 -3.82 7.22 -4.80
CA LEU A 100 -4.81 7.03 -3.73
C LEU A 100 -4.24 6.09 -2.67
N GLU A 101 -4.33 6.51 -1.40
CA GLU A 101 -3.91 5.74 -0.23
C GLU A 101 -5.13 5.38 0.64
N PRO A 102 -5.10 4.29 1.44
CA PRO A 102 -6.29 3.81 2.17
C PRO A 102 -6.95 4.83 3.10
N TYR A 103 -6.17 5.72 3.72
CA TYR A 103 -6.68 6.78 4.61
C TYR A 103 -7.48 7.86 3.88
N MET A 104 -7.48 7.84 2.54
CA MET A 104 -8.21 8.79 1.70
C MET A 104 -9.68 8.41 1.43
N LEU A 105 -10.11 7.21 1.84
CA LEU A 105 -11.49 6.74 1.67
C LEU A 105 -12.41 7.28 2.77
N CYS A 106 -13.66 7.64 2.44
CA CYS A 106 -14.67 8.01 3.44
C CYS A 106 -15.32 6.77 4.10
N GLU A 107 -15.96 6.93 5.26
CA GLU A 107 -16.56 5.79 6.01
C GLU A 107 -17.52 4.92 5.17
N PRO A 108 -18.44 5.48 4.34
CA PRO A 108 -19.27 4.67 3.45
C PRO A 108 -18.48 3.91 2.38
N GLN A 109 -17.40 4.52 1.85
CA GLN A 109 -16.53 3.87 0.88
C GLN A 109 -15.82 2.67 1.50
N VAL A 110 -15.29 2.81 2.72
CA VAL A 110 -14.64 1.72 3.48
C VAL A 110 -15.57 0.52 3.71
N LEU A 111 -16.89 0.74 3.78
CA LEU A 111 -17.89 -0.29 4.02
C LEU A 111 -18.49 -0.91 2.74
N SER A 112 -17.97 -0.58 1.55
CA SER A 112 -18.49 -1.08 0.27
C SER A 112 -18.40 -2.61 0.14
N ARG A 113 -19.42 -3.25 -0.45
CA ARG A 113 -19.43 -4.72 -0.67
C ARG A 113 -18.43 -5.17 -1.74
N THR A 114 -18.06 -4.28 -2.66
CA THR A 114 -17.10 -4.50 -3.74
C THR A 114 -16.25 -3.29 -3.98
N PHE A 115 -14.98 -3.53 -4.29
CA PHE A 115 -14.03 -2.50 -4.65
C PHE A 115 -13.32 -2.92 -5.94
N HIS A 116 -13.32 -2.06 -6.94
CA HIS A 116 -12.35 -2.14 -8.03
C HIS A 116 -11.14 -1.30 -7.62
N MET A 117 -10.21 -1.92 -6.90
CA MET A 117 -9.05 -1.26 -6.30
C MET A 117 -7.75 -1.82 -6.86
N ILE A 118 -6.81 -0.92 -7.09
CA ILE A 118 -5.38 -1.24 -7.07
C ILE A 118 -4.93 -1.05 -5.61
N SER A 119 -4.84 -2.15 -4.83
CA SER A 119 -4.36 -2.27 -3.41
C SER A 119 -5.41 -2.36 -2.27
N SER A 120 -5.02 -2.94 -1.11
CA SER A 120 -5.80 -3.58 0.02
C SER A 120 -6.50 -2.66 1.06
N SER A 121 -7.52 -3.04 1.87
CA SER A 121 -7.65 -4.17 2.84
C SER A 121 -9.10 -4.45 3.40
N THR A 122 -9.28 -5.59 4.11
CA THR A 122 -10.50 -6.36 4.59
C THR A 122 -11.48 -6.81 3.51
N ARG A 123 -11.68 -8.13 3.30
CA ARG A 123 -11.86 -8.77 1.96
C ARG A 123 -13.27 -8.69 1.32
N PRO A 124 -13.60 -7.64 0.53
CA PRO A 124 -14.63 -7.68 -0.51
C PRO A 124 -14.25 -8.69 -1.61
N VAL A 125 -15.13 -8.91 -2.59
CA VAL A 125 -14.73 -9.57 -3.85
C VAL A 125 -13.71 -8.68 -4.55
N PHE A 126 -12.51 -9.22 -4.79
CA PHE A 126 -11.40 -8.55 -5.44
C PHE A 126 -11.22 -9.03 -6.87
N VAL A 127 -11.43 -8.11 -7.82
CA VAL A 127 -11.05 -8.30 -9.22
C VAL A 127 -9.77 -7.50 -9.47
N TRP A 128 -8.69 -8.19 -9.87
CA TRP A 128 -7.37 -7.59 -10.04
C TRP A 128 -6.84 -7.73 -11.45
N GLU A 129 -6.47 -6.59 -12.04
CA GLU A 129 -5.74 -6.48 -13.30
C GLU A 129 -4.27 -6.13 -13.00
N PRO A 130 -3.29 -6.95 -13.44
CA PRO A 130 -1.87 -6.61 -13.35
C PRO A 130 -1.54 -5.35 -14.17
N VAL A 131 -0.74 -4.45 -13.60
CA VAL A 131 -0.30 -3.25 -14.32
C VAL A 131 0.70 -3.65 -15.43
N PRO A 132 0.54 -3.17 -16.68
CA PRO A 132 1.38 -3.56 -17.81
C PRO A 132 2.90 -3.48 -17.56
N ASP A 133 3.37 -2.41 -16.91
CA ASP A 133 4.79 -2.18 -16.61
C ASP A 133 5.42 -3.25 -15.71
N ARG A 134 4.60 -4.03 -15.00
CA ARG A 134 5.02 -5.11 -14.10
C ARG A 134 4.79 -6.49 -14.70
N CYS A 135 4.26 -6.60 -15.91
CA CYS A 135 4.09 -7.86 -16.62
C CYS A 135 5.39 -8.32 -17.26
N THR A 136 6.40 -8.59 -16.41
CA THR A 136 7.75 -9.00 -16.80
C THR A 136 8.11 -10.34 -16.16
N PRO A 137 8.99 -11.15 -16.78
CA PRO A 137 9.39 -12.46 -16.23
C PRO A 137 9.93 -12.41 -14.79
N GLU A 138 10.58 -11.31 -14.40
CA GLU A 138 11.15 -11.09 -13.08
C GLU A 138 10.08 -10.97 -11.98
N GLU A 139 8.86 -10.57 -12.34
CA GLU A 139 7.75 -10.33 -11.41
C GLU A 139 6.84 -11.57 -11.22
N GLN A 140 7.10 -12.69 -11.91
CA GLN A 140 6.27 -13.90 -11.86
C GLN A 140 6.00 -14.39 -10.44
N GLN A 141 7.01 -14.39 -9.58
CA GLN A 141 6.84 -14.87 -8.21
C GLN A 141 5.90 -13.95 -7.42
N ARG A 142 5.99 -12.63 -7.62
CA ARG A 142 5.08 -11.66 -6.99
C ARG A 142 3.67 -11.78 -7.54
N PHE A 143 3.53 -12.04 -8.84
CA PHE A 143 2.24 -12.35 -9.47
C PHE A 143 1.55 -13.54 -8.80
N PHE A 144 2.25 -14.68 -8.61
CA PHE A 144 1.67 -15.84 -7.92
C PHE A 144 1.27 -15.56 -6.47
N ILE A 145 2.04 -14.72 -5.76
CA ILE A 145 1.68 -14.29 -4.41
C ILE A 145 0.41 -13.43 -4.43
N ALA A 146 0.32 -12.48 -5.36
CA ALA A 146 -0.84 -11.60 -5.51
C ALA A 146 -2.12 -12.37 -5.89
N CYS A 147 -2.02 -13.38 -6.76
CA CYS A 147 -3.15 -14.24 -7.15
C CYS A 147 -3.86 -14.86 -5.95
N ARG A 148 -3.14 -15.19 -4.87
CA ARG A 148 -3.72 -15.80 -3.66
C ARG A 148 -4.54 -14.83 -2.81
N LEU A 149 -4.46 -13.53 -3.10
CA LEU A 149 -5.12 -12.48 -2.31
C LEU A 149 -6.43 -12.00 -2.96
N VAL A 150 -6.72 -12.41 -4.19
CA VAL A 150 -7.81 -11.87 -5.02
C VAL A 150 -8.76 -12.96 -5.51
N ASP A 151 -10.03 -12.63 -5.76
CA ASP A 151 -11.04 -13.59 -6.23
C ASP A 151 -10.96 -13.83 -7.74
N VAL A 152 -10.64 -12.78 -8.48
CA VAL A 152 -10.51 -12.82 -9.93
C VAL A 152 -9.21 -12.13 -10.34
N VAL A 153 -8.40 -12.81 -11.14
CA VAL A 153 -7.21 -12.26 -11.80
C VAL A 153 -7.57 -12.05 -13.27
N SER A 154 -7.48 -10.83 -13.79
CA SER A 154 -7.92 -10.52 -15.16
C SER A 154 -6.88 -9.76 -16.00
N PRO A 155 -5.82 -10.44 -16.46
CA PRO A 155 -4.83 -9.84 -17.35
C PRO A 155 -5.37 -9.74 -18.78
N ASN A 156 -4.78 -8.84 -19.56
CA ASN A 156 -4.85 -8.89 -21.02
C ASN A 156 -4.03 -10.08 -21.56
N SER A 157 -4.38 -10.63 -22.73
CA SER A 157 -3.64 -11.71 -23.39
C SER A 157 -2.16 -11.34 -23.64
N LEU A 158 -1.87 -10.08 -24.00
CA LEU A 158 -0.49 -9.58 -24.15
C LEU A 158 0.26 -9.55 -22.82
N GLU A 159 -0.36 -8.99 -21.78
CA GLU A 159 0.19 -8.88 -20.42
C GLU A 159 0.50 -10.27 -19.84
N LEU A 160 -0.42 -11.21 -20.01
CA LEU A 160 -0.23 -12.58 -19.56
C LEU A 160 0.92 -13.25 -20.31
N GLY A 161 1.02 -13.07 -21.63
CA GLY A 161 2.16 -13.57 -22.40
C GLY A 161 3.49 -13.00 -21.91
N MET A 162 3.58 -11.68 -21.79
CA MET A 162 4.80 -10.96 -21.38
C MET A 162 5.27 -11.36 -19.98
N MET A 163 4.35 -11.53 -19.03
CA MET A 163 4.63 -12.02 -17.67
C MET A 163 5.41 -13.34 -17.68
N PHE A 164 5.22 -14.18 -18.70
CA PHE A 164 5.87 -15.48 -18.84
C PHE A 164 6.86 -15.55 -20.00
N GLY A 165 7.37 -14.39 -20.45
CA GLY A 165 8.43 -14.30 -21.47
C GLY A 165 7.95 -14.61 -22.89
N ARG A 166 6.66 -14.43 -23.18
CA ARG A 166 6.04 -14.64 -24.50
C ARG A 166 5.56 -13.31 -25.08
N LEU A 167 5.39 -13.26 -26.40
CA LEU A 167 4.86 -12.08 -27.11
C LEU A 167 3.36 -11.85 -26.89
N GLY A 168 2.65 -12.82 -26.30
CA GLY A 168 1.22 -12.80 -26.04
C GLY A 168 0.74 -14.20 -25.67
N TRP A 169 -0.49 -14.30 -25.18
CA TRP A 169 -1.15 -15.56 -24.85
C TRP A 169 -2.20 -15.91 -25.92
N ASN A 170 -2.27 -17.17 -26.33
CA ASN A 170 -3.27 -17.68 -27.27
C ASN A 170 -3.81 -19.06 -26.82
N GLU A 171 -5.13 -19.23 -26.79
CA GLU A 171 -5.79 -20.47 -26.37
C GLU A 171 -5.44 -21.69 -27.24
N GLU A 172 -5.12 -21.50 -28.54
CA GLU A 172 -4.75 -22.60 -29.44
C GLU A 172 -3.33 -23.14 -29.16
N ASN A 173 -2.50 -22.38 -28.44
CA ASN A 173 -1.14 -22.75 -28.12
C ASN A 173 -1.09 -23.67 -26.89
N ILE A 174 -0.63 -24.91 -27.08
CA ILE A 174 -0.53 -25.93 -26.02
C ILE A 174 0.30 -25.43 -24.82
N GLY A 175 1.37 -24.69 -25.08
CA GLY A 175 2.22 -24.14 -24.04
C GLY A 175 1.54 -23.03 -23.24
N ASP A 176 0.64 -22.27 -23.84
CA ASP A 176 -0.15 -21.21 -23.19
C ASP A 176 -1.27 -21.79 -22.34
N GLN A 177 -1.87 -22.90 -22.79
CA GLN A 177 -2.79 -23.67 -21.97
C GLN A 177 -2.09 -24.26 -20.73
N GLU A 178 -0.86 -24.76 -20.86
CA GLU A 178 -0.10 -25.27 -19.69
C GLU A 178 0.25 -24.15 -18.70
N LEU A 179 0.47 -22.93 -19.19
CA LEU A 179 0.66 -21.76 -18.36
C LEU A 179 -0.60 -21.43 -17.54
N VAL A 180 -1.78 -21.48 -18.15
CA VAL A 180 -3.06 -21.36 -17.43
C VAL A 180 -3.18 -22.46 -16.36
N ARG A 181 -2.84 -23.71 -16.68
CA ARG A 181 -2.82 -24.81 -15.70
C ARG A 181 -1.86 -24.54 -14.54
N LYS A 182 -0.67 -24.01 -14.82
CA LYS A 182 0.32 -23.63 -13.79
C LYS A 182 -0.26 -22.57 -12.85
N ILE A 183 -0.93 -21.55 -13.38
CA ILE A 183 -1.58 -20.49 -12.58
C ILE A 183 -2.69 -21.08 -11.70
N LEU A 184 -3.60 -21.87 -12.27
CA LEU A 184 -4.69 -22.48 -11.50
C LEU A 184 -4.18 -23.46 -10.42
N ARG A 185 -3.12 -24.24 -10.71
CA ARG A 185 -2.45 -25.11 -9.72
C ARG A 185 -1.81 -24.31 -8.58
N SER A 186 -1.30 -23.11 -8.86
CA SER A 186 -0.70 -22.25 -7.82
C SER A 186 -1.73 -21.67 -6.83
N GLY A 187 -2.98 -21.52 -7.28
CA GLY A 187 -4.14 -21.06 -6.50
C GLY A 187 -4.47 -19.59 -6.71
N ILE A 188 -5.75 -19.31 -6.94
CA ILE A 188 -6.32 -17.95 -6.98
C ILE A 188 -7.31 -17.82 -5.83
N GLY A 189 -7.20 -16.74 -5.06
CA GLY A 189 -8.01 -16.49 -3.88
C GLY A 189 -7.58 -17.30 -2.65
N PRO A 190 -8.13 -16.97 -1.46
CA PRO A 190 -7.77 -17.61 -0.20
C PRO A 190 -8.16 -19.09 -0.16
N ASP A 191 -9.27 -19.45 -0.79
CA ASP A 191 -9.77 -20.83 -0.90
C ASP A 191 -9.17 -21.57 -2.13
N CYS A 192 -8.30 -20.90 -2.89
CA CYS A 192 -7.66 -21.39 -4.10
C CYS A 192 -8.63 -21.83 -5.22
N ASP A 193 -9.87 -21.32 -5.22
CA ASP A 193 -10.96 -21.62 -6.14
C ASP A 193 -11.40 -20.42 -7.01
N GLY A 194 -10.69 -19.30 -6.91
CA GLY A 194 -10.93 -18.08 -7.69
C GLY A 194 -10.73 -18.26 -9.20
N ALA A 195 -11.08 -17.24 -9.97
CA ALA A 195 -11.12 -17.28 -11.43
C ALA A 195 -9.95 -16.53 -12.09
N LEU A 196 -9.45 -17.08 -13.19
CA LEU A 196 -8.58 -16.39 -14.14
C LEU A 196 -9.44 -15.96 -15.35
N VAL A 197 -9.52 -14.67 -15.63
CA VAL A 197 -10.32 -14.10 -16.73
C VAL A 197 -9.40 -13.35 -17.69
N ILE A 198 -8.98 -14.00 -18.77
CA ILE A 198 -8.07 -13.43 -19.76
C ILE A 198 -8.89 -12.61 -20.76
N ARG A 199 -8.62 -11.31 -20.81
CA ARG A 199 -9.23 -10.40 -21.81
C ARG A 199 -8.43 -10.47 -23.09
N ALA A 200 -9.06 -10.85 -24.20
CA ALA A 200 -8.41 -11.18 -25.47
C ALA A 200 -8.89 -10.30 -26.63
N GLY A 201 -9.21 -9.03 -26.38
CA GLY A 201 -9.55 -8.04 -27.41
C GLY A 201 -10.65 -8.53 -28.36
N LYS A 202 -10.31 -8.66 -29.65
CA LYS A 202 -11.20 -9.17 -30.72
C LYS A 202 -11.75 -10.59 -30.47
N ASP A 203 -11.01 -11.41 -29.72
CA ASP A 203 -11.42 -12.78 -29.41
C ASP A 203 -12.36 -12.84 -28.19
N GLY A 204 -12.63 -11.69 -27.54
CA GLY A 204 -13.50 -11.57 -26.38
C GLY A 204 -12.76 -11.87 -25.07
N SER A 205 -13.24 -12.87 -24.32
CA SER A 205 -12.64 -13.25 -23.04
C SER A 205 -12.66 -14.77 -22.80
N TYR A 206 -11.62 -15.25 -22.13
CA TYR A 206 -11.45 -16.65 -21.73
C TYR A 206 -11.38 -16.75 -20.22
N SER A 207 -12.23 -17.56 -19.61
CA SER A 207 -12.35 -17.68 -18.16
C SER A 207 -12.09 -19.10 -17.69
N TYR A 208 -11.31 -19.26 -16.62
CA TYR A 208 -10.95 -20.56 -16.05
C TYR A 208 -11.02 -20.52 -14.52
N SER A 209 -11.45 -21.63 -13.91
CA SER A 209 -11.33 -21.87 -12.46
C SER A 209 -10.82 -23.29 -12.23
N ARG A 210 -10.16 -23.55 -11.09
CA ARG A 210 -9.45 -24.80 -10.81
C ARG A 210 -10.31 -26.06 -10.99
N ASN A 211 -11.60 -25.99 -10.68
CA ASN A 211 -12.53 -27.14 -10.68
C ASN A 211 -13.63 -27.04 -11.75
N GLN A 212 -13.55 -26.05 -12.66
CA GLN A 212 -14.61 -25.72 -13.60
C GLN A 212 -14.06 -25.75 -15.02
N LYS A 213 -14.87 -26.16 -15.99
CA LYS A 213 -14.43 -26.11 -17.40
C LYS A 213 -14.27 -24.67 -17.85
N GLY A 214 -13.26 -24.43 -18.67
CA GLY A 214 -13.02 -23.12 -19.27
C GLY A 214 -14.23 -22.62 -20.06
N LEU A 215 -14.52 -21.33 -19.93
CA LEU A 215 -15.62 -20.64 -20.61
C LEU A 215 -15.05 -19.59 -21.55
N TRP A 216 -15.40 -19.68 -22.82
CA TRP A 216 -15.10 -18.64 -23.81
C TRP A 216 -16.36 -17.82 -24.11
N LEU A 217 -16.20 -16.50 -24.10
CA LEU A 217 -17.20 -15.52 -24.52
C LEU A 217 -16.62 -14.65 -25.64
N PRO A 218 -17.28 -14.57 -26.80
CA PRO A 218 -16.80 -13.76 -27.92
C PRO A 218 -16.92 -12.27 -27.61
N ALA A 219 -16.15 -11.45 -28.32
CA ALA A 219 -16.36 -10.01 -28.31
C ALA A 219 -17.76 -9.68 -28.85
N TYR A 220 -18.39 -8.63 -28.31
CA TYR A 220 -19.71 -8.19 -28.77
C TYR A 220 -19.71 -7.83 -30.27
N HIS A 221 -18.65 -7.15 -30.70
CA HIS A 221 -18.41 -6.80 -32.11
C HIS A 221 -17.52 -7.85 -32.76
N GLN A 222 -18.06 -8.61 -33.72
CA GLN A 222 -17.29 -9.56 -34.52
C GLN A 222 -17.20 -9.13 -35.98
N PRO A 223 -16.06 -9.34 -36.66
CA PRO A 223 -15.87 -8.94 -38.06
C PRO A 223 -16.84 -9.61 -39.05
N ASP A 224 -17.39 -10.78 -38.68
CA ASP A 224 -18.13 -11.67 -39.59
C ASP A 224 -19.66 -11.72 -39.34
N SER A 225 -20.19 -10.89 -38.43
CA SER A 225 -21.64 -10.87 -38.17
C SER A 225 -22.38 -10.04 -39.22
N SER A 226 -23.24 -10.69 -40.00
CA SER A 226 -24.05 -10.15 -41.10
C SER A 226 -25.15 -9.14 -40.71
N LYS A 227 -25.02 -8.41 -39.60
CA LYS A 227 -25.97 -7.39 -39.13
C LYS A 227 -25.25 -6.17 -38.57
N SER A 228 -25.94 -5.02 -38.65
CA SER A 228 -25.49 -3.65 -38.35
C SER A 228 -25.04 -3.40 -36.90
N SER A 229 -23.95 -4.03 -36.45
CA SER A 229 -23.25 -3.55 -35.25
C SER A 229 -22.43 -2.31 -35.63
N PRO A 230 -22.51 -1.21 -34.84
CA PRO A 230 -21.67 -0.04 -35.08
C PRO A 230 -20.18 -0.42 -35.08
N PRO A 231 -19.35 0.20 -35.93
CA PRO A 231 -17.94 -0.17 -36.06
C PRO A 231 -17.18 0.10 -34.74
N VAL A 232 -16.11 -0.67 -34.51
CA VAL A 232 -15.14 -0.36 -33.44
C VAL A 232 -14.42 0.94 -33.81
N VAL A 233 -14.59 1.97 -32.97
CA VAL A 233 -14.02 3.30 -33.15
C VAL A 233 -12.80 3.51 -32.25
N ASP A 234 -12.89 3.16 -30.96
CA ASP A 234 -11.81 3.36 -29.99
C ASP A 234 -11.78 2.26 -28.92
N PRO A 235 -10.76 1.40 -28.86
CA PRO A 235 -10.67 0.36 -27.85
C PRO A 235 -10.29 0.88 -26.44
N THR A 236 -9.97 2.18 -26.30
CA THR A 236 -9.54 2.78 -25.03
C THR A 236 -10.59 2.59 -23.93
N GLY A 237 -10.17 2.00 -22.81
CA GLY A 237 -11.04 1.88 -21.63
C GLY A 237 -12.01 0.71 -21.63
N ALA A 238 -12.16 -0.02 -22.75
CA ALA A 238 -13.07 -1.18 -22.85
C ALA A 238 -12.74 -2.27 -21.81
N GLY A 239 -11.45 -2.54 -21.58
CA GLY A 239 -10.99 -3.45 -20.53
C GLY A 239 -11.36 -3.00 -19.12
N ASN A 240 -11.27 -1.70 -18.81
CA ASN A 240 -11.64 -1.17 -17.50
C ASN A 240 -13.16 -1.23 -17.28
N SER A 241 -13.94 -0.92 -18.31
CA SER A 241 -15.41 -1.06 -18.27
C SER A 241 -15.83 -2.52 -18.06
N PHE A 242 -15.18 -3.46 -18.76
CA PHE A 242 -15.35 -4.90 -18.55
C PHE A 242 -15.13 -5.26 -17.07
N LEU A 243 -14.04 -4.82 -16.46
CA LEU A 243 -13.71 -5.14 -15.06
C LEU A 243 -14.69 -4.51 -14.07
N GLY A 244 -15.13 -3.27 -14.31
CA GLY A 244 -16.12 -2.60 -13.47
C GLY A 244 -17.48 -3.31 -13.51
N ALA A 245 -17.93 -3.69 -14.69
CA ALA A 245 -19.14 -4.47 -14.89
C ALA A 245 -19.02 -5.89 -14.30
N LEU A 246 -17.86 -6.54 -14.44
CA LEU A 246 -17.58 -7.86 -13.84
C LEU A 246 -17.62 -7.78 -12.31
N ALA A 247 -16.93 -6.82 -11.70
CA ALA A 247 -16.87 -6.66 -10.25
C ALA A 247 -18.27 -6.44 -9.66
N LEU A 248 -19.07 -5.57 -10.27
CA LEU A 248 -20.44 -5.34 -9.81
C LEU A 248 -21.34 -6.54 -10.10
N GLY A 249 -21.18 -7.17 -11.26
CA GLY A 249 -21.90 -8.37 -11.65
C GLY A 249 -21.69 -9.51 -10.67
N LEU A 250 -20.49 -9.71 -10.12
CA LEU A 250 -20.19 -10.79 -9.16
C LEU A 250 -20.95 -10.70 -7.84
N VAL A 251 -21.43 -9.51 -7.45
CA VAL A 251 -22.13 -9.29 -6.17
C VAL A 251 -23.58 -8.85 -6.33
N SER A 252 -24.03 -8.71 -7.58
CA SER A 252 -25.38 -8.29 -7.90
C SER A 252 -26.28 -9.51 -8.01
N GLU A 253 -27.17 -9.75 -7.04
CA GLU A 253 -28.24 -10.72 -7.17
C GLU A 253 -29.56 -9.97 -7.43
N GLY A 254 -30.37 -10.45 -8.39
CA GLY A 254 -31.72 -9.91 -8.63
C GLY A 254 -31.79 -8.51 -9.23
N ARG A 255 -30.74 -8.01 -9.91
CA ARG A 255 -30.80 -6.74 -10.66
C ARG A 255 -31.33 -6.93 -12.06
N SER A 256 -31.91 -5.88 -12.65
CA SER A 256 -32.60 -5.97 -13.95
C SER A 256 -31.75 -6.56 -15.09
N PRO A 257 -30.44 -6.26 -15.26
CA PRO A 257 -29.66 -6.89 -16.31
C PRO A 257 -29.43 -8.39 -16.08
N ILE A 258 -29.28 -8.81 -14.82
CA ILE A 258 -29.03 -10.20 -14.44
C ILE A 258 -30.30 -11.03 -14.54
N GLN A 259 -31.44 -10.48 -14.10
CA GLN A 259 -32.76 -11.08 -14.31
C GLN A 259 -33.09 -11.23 -15.79
N ARG A 260 -32.70 -10.25 -16.62
CA ARG A 260 -32.88 -10.34 -18.06
C ARG A 260 -32.06 -11.47 -18.67
N ILE A 261 -30.78 -11.62 -18.28
CA ILE A 261 -29.93 -12.76 -18.69
C ILE A 261 -30.60 -14.09 -18.31
N GLU A 262 -31.07 -14.21 -17.07
CA GLU A 262 -31.76 -15.41 -16.59
C GLU A 262 -33.00 -15.71 -17.44
N SER A 263 -33.89 -14.74 -17.65
CA SER A 263 -35.14 -14.93 -18.39
C SER A 263 -34.92 -15.35 -19.85
N ILE A 264 -33.83 -14.90 -20.48
CA ILE A 264 -33.50 -15.23 -21.87
C ILE A 264 -32.87 -16.62 -21.94
N LEU A 265 -31.96 -16.93 -21.02
CA LEU A 265 -31.11 -18.12 -21.12
C LEU A 265 -31.64 -19.35 -20.38
N GLU A 266 -32.68 -19.22 -19.54
CA GLU A 266 -33.29 -20.33 -18.79
C GLU A 266 -33.74 -21.48 -19.70
N SER A 267 -34.17 -21.17 -20.93
CA SER A 267 -34.61 -22.15 -21.94
C SER A 267 -33.46 -22.89 -22.65
N SER A 268 -32.19 -22.51 -22.42
CA SER A 268 -31.04 -23.08 -23.11
C SER A 268 -30.36 -24.20 -22.32
N ASP A 269 -30.30 -25.41 -22.91
CA ASP A 269 -29.60 -26.56 -22.32
C ASP A 269 -28.09 -26.31 -22.13
N THR A 270 -27.48 -25.57 -23.06
CA THR A 270 -26.06 -25.18 -22.98
C THR A 270 -25.83 -24.27 -21.78
N TRP A 271 -26.71 -23.28 -21.57
CA TRP A 271 -26.64 -22.39 -20.41
C TRP A 271 -26.81 -23.15 -19.09
N ASN A 272 -27.81 -24.03 -19.02
CA ASN A 272 -28.06 -24.85 -17.83
C ASN A 272 -26.84 -25.75 -17.51
N THR A 273 -26.14 -26.22 -18.53
CA THR A 273 -24.87 -26.96 -18.35
C THR A 273 -23.76 -26.07 -17.79
N ILE A 274 -23.57 -24.87 -18.33
CA ILE A 274 -22.57 -23.90 -17.86
C ILE A 274 -22.85 -23.47 -16.41
N VAL A 275 -24.10 -23.14 -16.09
CA VAL A 275 -24.53 -22.76 -14.72
C VAL A 275 -24.23 -23.89 -13.74
N ARG A 276 -24.49 -25.15 -14.12
CA ARG A 276 -24.19 -26.31 -13.29
C ARG A 276 -22.69 -26.54 -13.11
N GLU A 277 -21.88 -26.34 -14.15
CA GLU A 277 -20.42 -26.53 -14.09
C GLU A 277 -19.71 -25.42 -13.31
N TRP A 278 -20.17 -24.17 -13.42
CA TRP A 278 -19.60 -23.01 -12.72
C TRP A 278 -20.17 -22.79 -11.31
N GLY A 279 -21.26 -23.46 -10.95
CA GLY A 279 -21.86 -23.39 -9.61
C GLY A 279 -22.40 -22.00 -9.24
N GLY A 280 -22.77 -21.81 -7.98
CA GLY A 280 -23.18 -20.49 -7.44
C GLY A 280 -24.30 -19.81 -8.22
N ASN A 281 -25.31 -20.58 -8.67
CA ASN A 281 -26.40 -20.13 -9.55
C ASN A 281 -25.94 -19.44 -10.86
N GLY A 282 -24.71 -19.72 -11.33
CA GLY A 282 -24.18 -19.13 -12.56
C GLY A 282 -23.81 -17.66 -12.44
N GLN A 283 -23.52 -17.17 -11.22
CA GLN A 283 -23.21 -15.77 -10.96
C GLN A 283 -22.01 -15.26 -11.80
N VAL A 284 -20.93 -16.06 -11.88
CA VAL A 284 -19.73 -15.69 -12.64
C VAL A 284 -20.03 -15.59 -14.15
N PRO A 285 -20.63 -16.61 -14.81
CA PRO A 285 -21.09 -16.48 -16.20
C PRO A 285 -21.99 -15.26 -16.47
N LYS A 286 -22.95 -14.97 -15.58
CA LYS A 286 -23.83 -13.79 -15.72
C LYS A 286 -23.04 -12.49 -15.66
N ALA A 287 -22.12 -12.38 -14.71
CA ALA A 287 -21.24 -11.22 -14.56
C ALA A 287 -20.34 -11.01 -15.78
N LEU A 288 -19.83 -12.09 -16.37
CA LEU A 288 -18.99 -12.04 -17.57
C LEU A 288 -19.79 -11.58 -18.81
N ILE A 289 -21.05 -11.99 -18.97
CA ILE A 289 -21.93 -11.49 -20.05
C ILE A 289 -22.14 -9.98 -19.90
N CYS A 290 -22.46 -9.51 -18.69
CA CYS A 290 -22.57 -8.07 -18.42
C CYS A 290 -21.28 -7.32 -18.77
N ALA A 291 -20.13 -7.90 -18.42
CA ALA A 291 -18.82 -7.32 -18.71
C ALA A 291 -18.55 -7.19 -20.22
N THR A 292 -18.88 -8.22 -21.01
CA THR A 292 -18.75 -8.19 -22.48
C THR A 292 -19.63 -7.12 -23.11
N VAL A 293 -20.88 -6.98 -22.67
CA VAL A 293 -21.81 -5.95 -23.19
C VAL A 293 -21.32 -4.54 -22.82
N ALA A 294 -20.86 -4.33 -21.59
CA ALA A 294 -20.32 -3.05 -21.13
C ALA A 294 -19.06 -2.62 -21.91
N ALA A 295 -18.19 -3.57 -22.26
CA ALA A 295 -17.06 -3.31 -23.14
C ALA A 295 -17.51 -2.93 -24.56
N GLY A 296 -18.57 -3.58 -25.08
CA GLY A 296 -19.18 -3.29 -26.37
C GLY A 296 -19.64 -1.84 -26.53
N PHE A 297 -20.26 -1.26 -25.51
CA PHE A 297 -20.65 0.16 -25.53
C PHE A 297 -19.47 1.11 -25.60
N VAL A 298 -18.35 0.78 -24.93
CA VAL A 298 -17.18 1.66 -24.88
C VAL A 298 -16.45 1.70 -26.22
N VAL A 299 -16.35 0.57 -26.92
CA VAL A 299 -15.55 0.51 -28.16
C VAL A 299 -16.17 1.24 -29.36
N GLU A 300 -17.44 1.62 -29.28
CA GLU A 300 -18.22 2.22 -30.37
C GLU A 300 -17.96 3.72 -30.58
N GLN A 301 -17.27 4.37 -29.65
CA GLN A 301 -17.02 5.80 -29.72
C GLN A 301 -15.74 6.19 -28.99
N ILE A 302 -15.21 7.37 -29.33
CA ILE A 302 -14.12 7.98 -28.57
C ILE A 302 -14.68 8.51 -27.26
N SER A 303 -13.97 8.27 -26.14
CA SER A 303 -14.42 8.61 -24.77
C SER A 303 -15.46 7.63 -24.20
N VAL A 304 -15.99 7.97 -23.03
CA VAL A 304 -17.03 7.21 -22.32
C VAL A 304 -18.39 7.21 -23.05
N PRO A 305 -19.20 6.14 -22.94
CA PRO A 305 -20.59 6.07 -23.43
C PRO A 305 -21.48 7.22 -22.96
N GLN A 306 -22.35 7.72 -23.86
CA GLN A 306 -23.25 8.83 -23.55
C GLN A 306 -24.57 8.32 -22.98
N LEU A 307 -24.95 8.86 -21.82
CA LEU A 307 -26.23 8.59 -21.18
C LEU A 307 -27.27 9.59 -21.67
N SER A 308 -28.34 9.09 -22.28
CA SER A 308 -29.50 9.89 -22.70
C SER A 308 -30.72 9.51 -21.86
N PRO A 309 -31.43 10.48 -21.26
CA PRO A 309 -32.64 10.20 -20.50
C PRO A 309 -33.79 9.80 -21.44
N SER A 310 -34.40 8.63 -21.21
CA SER A 310 -35.68 8.23 -21.82
C SER A 310 -36.73 8.01 -20.72
N MET A 311 -38.01 8.02 -21.10
CA MET A 311 -39.17 7.98 -20.19
C MET A 311 -39.32 6.64 -19.45
N GLU A 312 -38.76 5.54 -19.98
CA GLU A 312 -38.93 4.18 -19.44
C GLU A 312 -37.61 3.48 -19.05
N GLU A 313 -36.51 3.71 -19.78
CA GLU A 313 -35.20 3.08 -19.50
C GLU A 313 -34.01 4.05 -19.76
N GLU A 314 -32.84 3.75 -19.22
CA GLU A 314 -31.60 4.49 -19.50
C GLU A 314 -30.99 4.05 -20.83
N LEU A 315 -30.78 5.00 -21.75
CA LEU A 315 -30.17 4.73 -23.03
C LEU A 315 -28.69 5.10 -23.01
N TRP A 316 -27.84 4.12 -23.29
CA TRP A 316 -26.40 4.28 -23.49
C TRP A 316 -26.11 4.26 -24.99
N ASN A 317 -25.47 5.30 -25.51
CA ASN A 317 -25.26 5.48 -26.96
C ASN A 317 -26.57 5.29 -27.78
N GLY A 318 -27.71 5.68 -27.20
CA GLY A 318 -29.04 5.58 -27.84
C GLY A 318 -29.75 4.22 -27.71
N THR A 319 -29.17 3.22 -27.03
CA THR A 319 -29.79 1.89 -26.84
C THR A 319 -29.77 1.45 -25.37
N SER A 320 -30.74 0.64 -24.94
CA SER A 320 -30.79 0.16 -23.57
C SER A 320 -29.73 -0.92 -23.30
N PHE A 321 -29.16 -0.94 -22.10
CA PHE A 321 -28.20 -1.98 -21.70
C PHE A 321 -28.86 -3.37 -21.70
N THR A 322 -30.11 -3.49 -21.24
CA THR A 322 -30.86 -4.75 -21.16
C THR A 322 -31.27 -5.27 -22.54
N GLU A 323 -31.42 -4.40 -23.53
CA GLU A 323 -31.71 -4.74 -24.93
C GLU A 323 -30.51 -5.38 -25.63
N ARG A 324 -29.28 -4.98 -25.26
CA ARG A 324 -28.04 -5.53 -25.86
C ARG A 324 -27.56 -6.84 -25.26
N VAL A 325 -28.03 -7.19 -24.05
CA VAL A 325 -27.75 -8.48 -23.41
C VAL A 325 -28.06 -9.68 -24.33
N PRO A 326 -29.25 -9.79 -24.96
CA PRO A 326 -29.53 -10.88 -25.91
C PRO A 326 -28.70 -10.84 -27.19
N LEU A 327 -28.22 -9.68 -27.63
CA LEU A 327 -27.41 -9.54 -28.86
C LEU A 327 -25.94 -9.93 -28.64
N GLY A 328 -25.41 -9.76 -27.43
CA GLY A 328 -24.07 -10.21 -27.04
C GLY A 328 -23.96 -11.72 -26.88
N VAL A 329 -25.10 -12.43 -26.82
CA VAL A 329 -25.19 -13.89 -26.85
C VAL A 329 -25.60 -14.29 -28.27
N GLN A 330 -24.64 -14.36 -29.19
CA GLN A 330 -24.95 -14.64 -30.60
C GLN A 330 -25.65 -16.00 -30.79
N ASP A 331 -26.82 -15.92 -31.45
CA ASP A 331 -27.68 -17.02 -31.96
C ASP A 331 -28.50 -17.77 -30.87
N PRO A 332 -29.84 -17.95 -31.02
CA PRO A 332 -30.64 -18.86 -30.20
C PRO A 332 -30.15 -20.33 -30.17
N GLN A 333 -29.12 -20.68 -30.96
CA GLN A 333 -28.38 -21.95 -30.91
C GLN A 333 -27.04 -21.89 -30.13
N MET A 334 -26.70 -20.78 -29.47
CA MET A 334 -25.52 -20.64 -28.58
C MET A 334 -24.18 -21.02 -29.25
N LYS A 335 -23.95 -20.67 -30.52
CA LYS A 335 -22.68 -21.01 -31.22
C LYS A 335 -21.46 -20.24 -30.72
N GLY A 336 -21.66 -19.06 -30.11
CA GLY A 336 -20.58 -18.24 -29.56
C GLY A 336 -20.13 -18.63 -28.15
N LEU A 337 -20.99 -19.27 -27.35
CA LEU A 337 -20.67 -19.65 -25.97
C LEU A 337 -20.17 -21.10 -25.94
N ARG A 338 -18.87 -21.27 -25.78
CA ARG A 338 -18.24 -22.60 -25.85
C ARG A 338 -17.59 -22.98 -24.52
N LEU A 339 -17.96 -24.15 -24.02
CA LEU A 339 -17.16 -24.85 -23.01
C LEU A 339 -15.89 -25.38 -23.69
N LEU A 340 -14.74 -24.93 -23.19
CA LEU A 340 -13.44 -25.34 -23.73
C LEU A 340 -13.18 -26.81 -23.35
N PRO A 341 -12.70 -27.66 -24.28
CA PRO A 341 -12.39 -29.05 -24.00
C PRO A 341 -11.23 -29.15 -23.00
N TRP A 342 -11.58 -29.26 -21.72
CA TRP A 342 -10.65 -29.57 -20.64
C TRP A 342 -10.29 -31.07 -20.67
N SER A 343 -9.14 -31.43 -21.25
CA SER A 343 -8.58 -32.79 -21.14
C SER A 343 -7.82 -32.93 -19.82
N GLY A 344 -8.52 -33.40 -18.80
CA GLY A 344 -7.96 -33.66 -17.46
C GLY A 344 -8.58 -34.90 -16.82
N SER A 345 -8.41 -36.06 -17.46
CA SER A 345 -8.50 -37.32 -16.71
C SER A 345 -7.29 -37.37 -15.78
N VAL A 346 -7.52 -37.35 -14.47
CA VAL A 346 -6.79 -38.07 -13.40
C VAL A 346 -7.24 -37.51 -12.03
N LEU A 347 -7.76 -38.42 -11.22
CA LEU A 347 -8.23 -38.34 -9.82
C LEU A 347 -9.71 -37.96 -9.59
N SER A 348 -10.48 -39.02 -9.43
CA SER A 348 -11.81 -39.06 -8.81
C SER A 348 -11.81 -38.48 -7.38
N PRO A 349 -12.91 -37.82 -6.96
CA PRO A 349 -13.01 -37.28 -5.61
C PRO A 349 -13.27 -38.42 -4.63
N ARG A 350 -12.25 -38.77 -3.83
CA ARG A 350 -12.45 -39.62 -2.65
C ARG A 350 -12.98 -38.72 -1.54
N ALA A 351 -14.25 -38.91 -1.21
CA ALA A 351 -14.91 -38.29 -0.07
C ALA A 351 -14.09 -38.53 1.21
N GLN A 352 -13.71 -37.45 1.89
CA GLN A 352 -13.37 -37.50 3.31
C GLN A 352 -14.18 -36.43 4.04
N SER A 353 -15.15 -36.95 4.78
CA SER A 353 -15.97 -36.26 5.77
C SER A 353 -15.09 -35.67 6.86
N TYR A 354 -15.00 -34.33 6.88
CA TYR A 354 -14.69 -33.60 8.09
C TYR A 354 -15.91 -32.79 8.52
N THR A 355 -16.31 -33.11 9.74
CA THR A 355 -17.43 -32.61 10.52
C THR A 355 -17.47 -31.10 10.61
N ARG A 356 -18.62 -30.55 10.22
CA ARG A 356 -19.09 -29.19 10.47
C ARG A 356 -19.28 -28.98 11.98
N PRO A 357 -18.70 -27.95 12.63
CA PRO A 357 -19.27 -27.40 13.85
C PRO A 357 -20.23 -26.26 13.50
N GLN A 358 -21.31 -26.21 14.27
CA GLN A 358 -22.49 -25.37 14.12
C GLN A 358 -22.17 -23.87 14.05
N LYS A 359 -22.81 -23.17 13.12
CA LYS A 359 -22.99 -21.71 13.17
C LYS A 359 -23.84 -21.37 14.40
N GLN A 360 -23.21 -20.89 15.48
CA GLN A 360 -23.92 -20.13 16.50
C GLN A 360 -24.20 -18.73 15.96
N VAL A 361 -25.48 -18.47 15.67
CA VAL A 361 -26.00 -17.13 15.40
C VAL A 361 -26.01 -16.36 16.72
N CYS A 362 -25.01 -15.51 16.95
CA CYS A 362 -25.10 -14.48 17.98
C CYS A 362 -25.76 -13.24 17.37
N ARG A 363 -27.04 -13.01 17.69
CA ARG A 363 -27.70 -11.71 17.52
C ARG A 363 -27.06 -10.73 18.51
N GLY A 364 -26.13 -9.90 18.04
CA GLY A 364 -25.67 -8.71 18.76
C GLY A 364 -26.48 -7.50 18.33
N LEU A 365 -27.48 -7.09 19.12
CA LEU A 365 -28.04 -5.75 19.07
C LEU A 365 -26.93 -4.76 19.44
N ARG A 366 -26.46 -3.96 18.48
CA ARG A 366 -25.48 -2.90 18.72
C ARG A 366 -26.23 -1.58 18.90
N LEU A 367 -26.36 -1.15 20.15
CA LEU A 367 -26.69 0.24 20.48
C LEU A 367 -25.48 1.10 20.10
N GLN A 368 -25.66 1.98 19.11
CA GLN A 368 -24.67 2.99 18.75
C GLN A 368 -24.84 4.21 19.66
N SER A 369 -23.75 4.64 20.29
CA SER A 369 -23.59 5.98 20.85
C SER A 369 -22.95 6.84 19.77
N SER A 370 -23.68 7.84 19.28
CA SER A 370 -23.15 8.89 18.41
C SER A 370 -22.45 9.94 19.29
N ALA A 371 -21.22 10.30 18.93
CA ALA A 371 -20.60 11.55 19.36
C ALA A 371 -20.68 12.52 18.17
N SER A 372 -21.37 13.64 18.36
CA SER A 372 -21.53 14.69 17.33
C SER A 372 -20.27 15.56 17.22
N PRO A 373 -19.91 16.06 16.02
CA PRO A 373 -18.89 17.09 15.86
C PRO A 373 -19.43 18.47 16.27
N ALA A 374 -18.54 19.28 16.85
CA ALA A 374 -18.81 20.63 17.35
C ALA A 374 -19.17 21.60 16.20
N LEU A 375 -20.29 22.30 16.34
CA LEU A 375 -20.67 23.45 15.52
C LEU A 375 -20.11 24.73 16.14
N GLN A 376 -19.61 25.61 15.26
CA GLN A 376 -19.13 26.95 15.58
C GLN A 376 -20.28 27.82 16.14
N ALA A 377 -19.94 28.63 17.15
CA ALA A 377 -20.84 29.54 17.83
C ALA A 377 -21.06 30.82 17.00
N GLU A 378 -22.32 31.19 16.83
CA GLU A 378 -22.77 32.58 16.70
C GLU A 378 -23.96 32.79 17.66
N ASP A 379 -24.00 33.97 18.26
CA ASP A 379 -24.71 34.35 19.49
C ASP A 379 -26.24 34.52 19.37
N ASP A 380 -26.86 34.51 20.56
CA ASP A 380 -28.14 35.12 20.98
C ASP A 380 -29.48 34.47 20.62
N GLN A 381 -30.08 33.74 21.59
CA GLN A 381 -31.28 34.23 22.32
C GLN A 381 -31.78 33.25 23.41
N LEU A 382 -32.11 33.84 24.57
CA LEU A 382 -32.74 33.26 25.77
C LEU A 382 -33.93 32.33 25.49
N MET A 383 -33.91 31.09 26.01
CA MET A 383 -35.11 30.37 26.50
C MET A 383 -34.77 29.23 27.49
N SER A 384 -35.32 29.36 28.70
CA SER A 384 -35.69 28.35 29.73
C SER A 384 -34.96 26.99 29.81
N GLU A 385 -34.24 26.79 30.91
CA GLU A 385 -33.78 25.49 31.42
C GLU A 385 -34.96 24.55 31.73
N SER A 386 -34.96 23.36 31.12
CA SER A 386 -35.50 22.16 31.79
C SER A 386 -34.87 20.87 31.27
N THR A 387 -34.25 20.15 32.22
CA THR A 387 -33.95 18.71 32.21
C THR A 387 -32.98 18.14 31.17
N SER A 388 -31.70 18.03 31.54
CA SER A 388 -30.83 16.94 31.10
C SER A 388 -30.01 16.38 32.27
N ALA A 389 -29.89 15.05 32.30
CA ALA A 389 -29.29 14.29 33.39
C ALA A 389 -27.81 14.65 33.59
N SER A 390 -27.40 14.73 34.86
CA SER A 390 -26.03 15.06 35.25
C SER A 390 -25.03 14.01 34.74
N PRO A 391 -23.93 14.38 34.08
CA PRO A 391 -22.80 13.47 33.93
C PRO A 391 -22.23 13.23 35.34
N SER A 392 -21.88 11.99 35.63
CA SER A 392 -21.34 11.53 36.92
C SER A 392 -20.39 12.56 37.55
N ARG A 393 -20.71 13.03 38.77
CA ARG A 393 -19.79 13.84 39.59
C ARG A 393 -18.49 13.06 39.75
N LEU A 394 -17.48 13.35 38.94
CA LEU A 394 -16.10 12.93 39.21
C LEU A 394 -15.70 13.57 40.55
N PRO A 395 -15.13 12.81 41.50
CA PRO A 395 -14.68 13.39 42.76
C PRO A 395 -13.65 14.49 42.47
N ARG A 396 -13.83 15.67 43.08
CA ARG A 396 -12.97 16.87 42.89
C ARG A 396 -11.47 16.57 43.00
N SER A 397 -11.10 15.53 43.76
CA SER A 397 -9.73 15.06 43.93
C SER A 397 -9.04 14.55 42.65
N ARG A 398 -9.78 14.15 41.61
CA ARG A 398 -9.16 13.66 40.35
C ARG A 398 -8.55 14.75 39.48
N LEU A 399 -9.03 15.99 39.63
CA LEU A 399 -8.57 17.16 38.86
C LEU A 399 -7.24 17.72 39.38
N GLU A 400 -6.78 17.28 40.55
CA GLU A 400 -5.54 17.75 41.17
C GLU A 400 -4.32 16.88 40.84
N TYR A 401 -4.51 15.66 40.32
CA TYR A 401 -3.42 14.76 40.01
C TYR A 401 -2.86 15.00 38.60
N PRO A 402 -1.52 14.93 38.41
CA PRO A 402 -0.87 15.13 37.12
C PRO A 402 -1.16 14.01 36.10
N SER A 403 -1.49 12.82 36.59
CA SER A 403 -1.74 11.62 35.78
C SER A 403 -2.85 10.76 36.41
N PRO A 404 -3.56 9.92 35.63
CA PRO A 404 -4.66 9.11 36.12
C PRO A 404 -4.20 8.00 37.07
N SER A 405 -5.02 7.70 38.08
CA SER A 405 -4.73 6.64 39.06
C SER A 405 -4.73 5.24 38.43
N LEU A 406 -3.91 4.34 38.98
CA LEU A 406 -3.76 2.94 38.52
C LEU A 406 -5.08 2.16 38.45
N ASP A 407 -6.02 2.40 39.38
CA ASP A 407 -7.33 1.73 39.37
C ASP A 407 -8.20 2.11 38.17
N THR A 408 -7.98 3.31 37.62
CA THR A 408 -8.67 3.78 36.40
C THR A 408 -8.15 3.03 35.17
N ALA A 409 -6.88 2.60 35.17
CA ALA A 409 -6.29 1.86 34.05
C ALA A 409 -7.04 0.55 33.76
N ARG A 410 -7.47 -0.18 34.79
CA ARG A 410 -8.23 -1.44 34.63
C ARG A 410 -9.61 -1.25 34.00
N LYS A 411 -10.16 -0.04 34.08
CA LYS A 411 -11.50 0.29 33.56
C LYS A 411 -11.44 0.93 32.16
N SER A 412 -10.25 1.24 31.66
CA SER A 412 -10.08 1.83 30.33
C SER A 412 -10.26 0.79 29.23
N ALA A 413 -11.26 1.02 28.37
CA ALA A 413 -11.45 0.24 27.16
C ALA A 413 -10.33 0.48 26.13
N LYS A 414 -9.75 1.68 26.10
CA LYS A 414 -8.67 2.05 25.17
C LYS A 414 -7.41 1.25 25.46
N LEU A 415 -7.03 1.11 26.73
CA LEU A 415 -5.88 0.29 27.14
C LEU A 415 -6.09 -1.19 26.84
N ALA A 416 -7.27 -1.73 27.13
CA ALA A 416 -7.59 -3.13 26.82
C ALA A 416 -7.53 -3.40 25.31
N ALA A 417 -8.04 -2.46 24.49
CA ALA A 417 -7.97 -2.54 23.04
C ALA A 417 -6.52 -2.45 22.52
N LEU A 418 -5.71 -1.53 23.05
CA LEU A 418 -4.29 -1.39 22.69
C LEU A 418 -3.50 -2.66 23.04
N HIS A 419 -3.71 -3.20 24.23
CA HIS A 419 -3.07 -4.45 24.68
C HIS A 419 -3.38 -5.63 23.75
N ALA A 420 -4.66 -5.79 23.38
CA ALA A 420 -5.10 -6.83 22.46
C ALA A 420 -4.60 -6.62 21.03
N ARG A 421 -4.63 -5.37 20.53
CA ARG A 421 -4.21 -5.01 19.16
C ARG A 421 -2.75 -5.33 18.90
N LEU A 422 -1.88 -5.02 19.87
CA LEU A 422 -0.45 -5.29 19.79
C LEU A 422 -0.07 -6.71 20.22
N SER A 423 -1.08 -7.57 20.50
CA SER A 423 -0.88 -8.94 20.98
C SER A 423 0.11 -9.03 22.15
N LEU A 424 0.00 -8.09 23.11
CA LEU A 424 0.96 -7.98 24.20
C LEU A 424 0.90 -9.22 25.12
N PRO A 425 2.03 -9.62 25.73
CA PRO A 425 2.06 -10.74 26.65
C PRO A 425 1.09 -10.55 27.82
N LYS A 426 0.32 -11.59 28.17
CA LYS A 426 -0.59 -11.57 29.34
C LYS A 426 0.12 -11.26 30.68
N ARG A 427 1.45 -11.46 30.74
CA ARG A 427 2.29 -11.12 31.90
C ARG A 427 2.52 -9.61 32.07
N LEU A 428 2.33 -8.83 31.01
CA LEU A 428 2.39 -7.37 31.06
C LEU A 428 1.04 -6.84 31.56
N PRO A 429 0.98 -6.29 32.78
CA PRO A 429 -0.26 -5.78 33.36
C PRO A 429 -0.68 -4.48 32.67
N ILE A 430 -1.99 -4.21 32.67
CA ILE A 430 -2.59 -3.01 32.03
C ILE A 430 -2.11 -1.72 32.72
N GLU A 431 -1.79 -1.81 34.00
CA GLU A 431 -1.27 -0.72 34.82
C GLU A 431 0.12 -0.27 34.36
N THR A 432 1.00 -1.23 34.04
CA THR A 432 2.32 -0.90 33.47
C THR A 432 2.16 -0.35 32.06
N LEU A 433 1.21 -0.87 31.25
CA LEU A 433 0.91 -0.29 29.95
C LEU A 433 0.42 1.17 30.07
N ALA A 434 -0.45 1.47 31.03
CA ALA A 434 -0.88 2.84 31.31
C ALA A 434 0.32 3.75 31.66
N ARG A 435 1.24 3.26 32.48
CA ARG A 435 2.47 4.00 32.84
C ARG A 435 3.31 4.34 31.61
N THR A 436 3.36 3.51 30.58
CA THR A 436 4.13 3.82 29.35
C THR A 436 3.59 5.06 28.60
N LEU A 437 2.31 5.40 28.79
CA LEU A 437 1.63 6.53 28.14
C LEU A 437 1.72 7.84 28.95
N VAL A 438 2.39 7.85 30.10
CA VAL A 438 2.60 9.04 30.93
C VAL A 438 4.04 9.52 30.77
N ASP A 439 4.23 10.59 30.02
CA ASP A 439 5.54 11.20 29.80
C ASP A 439 6.03 11.96 31.05
N ALA A 440 7.35 12.09 31.22
CA ALA A 440 7.94 12.84 32.34
C ALA A 440 7.53 14.32 32.39
N SER A 441 7.14 14.89 31.24
CA SER A 441 6.58 16.24 31.17
C SER A 441 5.13 16.35 31.69
N ALA A 442 4.38 15.25 31.70
CA ALA A 442 3.04 15.17 32.29
C ALA A 442 3.13 14.92 33.80
N ASP A 443 3.94 13.95 34.21
CA ASP A 443 4.16 13.61 35.62
C ASP A 443 5.67 13.62 35.94
N PRO A 444 6.15 14.56 36.78
CA PRO A 444 7.55 14.66 37.08
C PRO A 444 8.01 13.60 38.09
N HIS A 445 7.11 12.80 38.67
CA HIS A 445 7.48 11.78 39.63
C HIS A 445 8.00 10.51 38.92
N PRO A 446 9.24 10.04 39.21
CA PRO A 446 9.85 8.90 38.50
C PRO A 446 9.11 7.56 38.58
N HIS A 447 8.23 7.39 39.58
CA HIS A 447 7.46 6.15 39.76
C HIS A 447 6.22 6.07 38.86
N PHE A 448 5.70 7.22 38.42
CA PHE A 448 4.45 7.31 37.67
C PHE A 448 4.65 7.66 36.19
N ASN A 449 5.85 8.12 35.81
CA ASN A 449 6.19 8.39 34.43
C ASN A 449 6.92 7.23 33.72
N ASN A 450 7.07 7.37 32.41
CA ASN A 450 7.64 6.37 31.52
C ASN A 450 9.16 6.47 31.34
N GLU A 451 9.84 7.41 31.98
CA GLU A 451 11.25 7.76 31.71
C GLU A 451 12.19 6.56 31.89
N SER A 452 12.12 5.88 33.04
CA SER A 452 12.97 4.73 33.33
C SER A 452 12.75 3.55 32.37
N LEU A 453 11.49 3.35 31.93
CA LEU A 453 11.14 2.30 30.97
C LEU A 453 11.64 2.68 29.56
N SER A 454 11.55 3.96 29.21
CA SER A 454 12.03 4.51 27.96
C SER A 454 13.54 4.36 27.81
N THR A 455 14.32 4.65 28.86
CA THR A 455 15.78 4.44 28.83
C THR A 455 16.15 2.98 28.54
N LEU A 456 15.53 2.03 29.25
CA LEU A 456 15.77 0.61 29.01
C LEU A 456 15.38 0.19 27.58
N GLY A 457 14.22 0.64 27.11
CA GLY A 457 13.75 0.33 25.76
C GLY A 457 14.61 0.96 24.66
N LYS A 458 15.14 2.17 24.90
CA LYS A 458 16.10 2.85 24.03
C LYS A 458 17.34 1.97 23.84
N ASP A 459 17.94 1.52 24.94
CA ASP A 459 19.14 0.67 24.90
C ASP A 459 18.89 -0.64 24.16
N LEU A 460 17.73 -1.29 24.41
CA LEU A 460 17.33 -2.52 23.73
C LEU A 460 17.12 -2.33 22.22
N LEU A 461 16.43 -1.27 21.82
CA LEU A 461 16.18 -0.96 20.41
C LEU A 461 17.49 -0.64 19.69
N SER A 462 18.33 0.19 20.28
CA SER A 462 19.66 0.51 19.74
C SER A 462 20.54 -0.72 19.62
N TYR A 463 20.54 -1.60 20.63
CA TYR A 463 21.29 -2.85 20.60
C TYR A 463 20.79 -3.80 19.51
N TYR A 464 19.48 -4.10 19.45
CA TYR A 464 18.94 -5.04 18.47
C TYR A 464 19.04 -4.54 17.03
N THR A 465 18.94 -3.23 16.82
CA THR A 465 19.03 -2.64 15.47
C THR A 465 20.48 -2.62 15.01
N SER A 466 21.41 -2.23 15.88
CA SER A 466 22.84 -2.17 15.54
C SER A 466 23.44 -3.56 15.27
N GLU A 467 23.12 -4.57 16.10
CA GLU A 467 23.62 -5.94 15.87
C GLU A 467 23.10 -6.51 14.54
N LEU A 468 21.85 -6.20 14.18
CA LEU A 468 21.25 -6.67 12.94
C LEU A 468 21.92 -6.02 11.74
N LEU A 469 22.07 -4.69 11.75
CA LEU A 469 22.65 -3.95 10.65
C LEU A 469 24.12 -4.35 10.43
N LEU A 470 24.90 -4.50 11.51
CA LEU A 470 26.30 -4.93 11.42
C LEU A 470 26.43 -6.37 10.89
N CYS A 471 25.56 -7.28 11.31
CA CYS A 471 25.61 -8.66 10.82
C CYS A 471 25.06 -8.81 9.39
N SER A 472 24.11 -7.94 9.00
CA SER A 472 23.50 -7.96 7.66
C SER A 472 24.35 -7.25 6.62
N TYR A 473 25.03 -6.18 7.01
CA TYR A 473 25.86 -5.31 6.16
C TYR A 473 27.18 -4.98 6.87
N PRO A 474 28.11 -5.94 6.97
CA PRO A 474 29.32 -5.78 7.78
C PRO A 474 30.32 -4.74 7.25
N ARG A 475 30.11 -4.25 6.02
CA ARG A 475 30.95 -3.24 5.36
C ARG A 475 30.34 -1.84 5.38
N LEU A 476 29.19 -1.66 6.03
CA LEU A 476 28.44 -0.40 5.92
C LEU A 476 29.24 0.79 6.48
N PRO A 477 29.37 1.91 5.73
CA PRO A 477 29.97 3.15 6.25
C PRO A 477 29.23 3.65 7.49
N LEU A 478 29.95 4.26 8.43
CA LEU A 478 29.37 4.63 9.73
C LEU A 478 28.29 5.72 9.60
N SER A 479 28.45 6.67 8.67
CA SER A 479 27.44 7.68 8.38
C SER A 479 26.11 7.06 7.90
N VAL A 480 26.20 6.03 7.05
CA VAL A 480 25.05 5.28 6.55
C VAL A 480 24.46 4.40 7.65
N MET A 481 25.30 3.85 8.52
CA MET A 481 24.87 3.11 9.71
C MET A 481 24.02 3.98 10.64
N PHE A 482 24.47 5.21 10.95
CA PHE A 482 23.69 6.16 11.76
C PHE A 482 22.37 6.54 11.10
N ALA A 483 22.37 6.81 9.79
CA ALA A 483 21.15 7.09 9.04
C ALA A 483 20.18 5.90 9.04
N ALA A 484 20.69 4.67 8.91
CA ALA A 484 19.90 3.46 8.96
C ALA A 484 19.31 3.23 10.36
N MET A 485 20.10 3.42 11.41
CA MET A 485 19.64 3.39 12.81
C MET A 485 18.51 4.39 13.04
N TYR A 486 18.68 5.64 12.59
CA TYR A 486 17.66 6.67 12.69
C TYR A 486 16.40 6.32 11.89
N ALA A 487 16.54 5.73 10.71
CA ALA A 487 15.40 5.31 9.90
C ALA A 487 14.60 4.17 10.56
N TYR A 488 15.26 3.24 11.26
CA TYR A 488 14.59 2.14 11.95
C TYR A 488 13.96 2.55 13.30
N VAL A 489 14.71 3.25 14.16
CA VAL A 489 14.32 3.51 15.56
C VAL A 489 14.42 4.99 15.97
N GLY A 490 14.52 5.90 14.99
CA GLY A 490 14.51 7.34 15.23
C GLY A 490 13.12 7.91 15.54
N PRO A 491 13.03 9.10 16.13
CA PRO A 491 11.79 9.66 16.66
C PRO A 491 10.65 9.76 15.65
N LYS A 492 10.95 10.12 14.39
CA LYS A 492 9.95 10.20 13.31
C LYS A 492 9.31 8.83 13.01
N THR A 493 10.12 7.78 12.95
CA THR A 493 9.64 6.42 12.72
C THR A 493 8.80 5.93 13.89
N LEU A 494 9.24 6.16 15.13
CA LEU A 494 8.49 5.77 16.33
C LEU A 494 7.16 6.52 16.45
N THR A 495 7.10 7.77 15.99
CA THR A 495 5.85 8.55 15.90
C THR A 495 4.89 7.94 14.88
N ALA A 496 5.38 7.57 13.70
CA ALA A 496 4.57 6.87 12.71
C ALA A 496 4.01 5.55 13.27
N MET A 497 4.82 4.78 13.99
CA MET A 497 4.38 3.54 14.66
C MET A 497 3.32 3.79 15.73
N THR A 498 3.46 4.86 16.52
CA THR A 498 2.48 5.25 17.53
C THR A 498 1.11 5.52 16.92
N ASN A 499 1.09 6.21 15.76
CA ASN A 499 -0.12 6.46 14.99
C ASN A 499 -0.70 5.17 14.38
N GLU A 500 0.14 4.31 13.80
CA GLU A 500 -0.26 3.00 13.26
C GLU A 500 -0.90 2.11 14.34
N TRP A 501 -0.42 2.20 15.59
CA TRP A 501 -0.96 1.46 16.72
C TRP A 501 -2.28 2.04 17.26
N GLY A 502 -2.75 3.17 16.73
CA GLY A 502 -3.99 3.83 17.15
C GLY A 502 -3.91 4.40 18.56
N VAL A 503 -2.74 4.94 18.94
CA VAL A 503 -2.57 5.65 20.20
C VAL A 503 -2.94 7.11 19.99
N GLU A 504 -3.98 7.55 20.69
CA GLU A 504 -4.46 8.93 20.66
C GLU A 504 -3.74 9.79 21.71
N PHE A 505 -3.73 11.10 21.50
CA PHE A 505 -3.03 12.06 22.35
C PHE A 505 -4.01 12.81 23.26
N ALA A 506 -3.60 13.03 24.51
CA ALA A 506 -4.31 13.96 25.38
C ALA A 506 -4.13 15.41 24.88
N ALA A 507 -5.18 16.23 25.03
CA ALA A 507 -5.08 17.66 24.75
C ALA A 507 -4.21 18.35 25.80
N VAL A 508 -4.45 18.03 27.08
CA VAL A 508 -3.73 18.48 28.26
C VAL A 508 -3.57 17.28 29.19
N PRO A 509 -2.40 17.06 29.82
CA PRO A 509 -2.22 16.00 30.81
C PRO A 509 -3.04 16.28 32.08
N GLY A 510 -3.63 15.24 32.67
CA GLY A 510 -4.45 15.38 33.87
C GLY A 510 -5.02 14.05 34.38
N GLY A 511 -5.35 13.98 35.67
CA GLY A 511 -5.89 12.78 36.31
C GLY A 511 -7.31 12.40 35.87
N GLU A 512 -8.03 13.30 35.21
CA GLU A 512 -9.35 13.08 34.60
C GLU A 512 -9.27 12.38 33.24
N VAL A 513 -8.11 12.40 32.60
CA VAL A 513 -7.91 11.88 31.25
C VAL A 513 -7.92 10.36 31.27
N ASP A 514 -8.47 9.73 30.22
CA ASP A 514 -8.42 8.27 30.08
C ASP A 514 -6.94 7.81 29.99
N PRO A 515 -6.50 6.84 30.81
CA PRO A 515 -5.11 6.38 30.83
C PRO A 515 -4.64 5.70 29.54
N GLY A 516 -5.55 5.42 28.60
CA GLY A 516 -5.24 4.95 27.25
C GLY A 516 -4.85 6.05 26.25
N LEU A 517 -4.78 7.30 26.69
CA LEU A 517 -4.28 8.43 25.91
C LEU A 517 -2.82 8.74 26.28
N LEU A 518 -1.99 9.06 25.28
CA LEU A 518 -0.63 9.53 25.50
C LEU A 518 -0.66 10.95 26.08
N GLN A 519 -0.13 11.09 27.29
CA GLN A 519 -0.16 12.32 28.08
C GLN A 519 1.24 12.93 28.16
N PHE A 520 1.35 14.19 27.72
CA PHE A 520 2.57 14.98 27.76
C PHE A 520 2.23 16.47 27.74
N ARG A 521 3.11 17.31 28.28
CA ARG A 521 2.94 18.77 28.21
C ARG A 521 3.50 19.26 26.88
N ARG A 522 2.66 19.90 26.05
CA ARG A 522 3.09 20.40 24.73
C ARG A 522 4.02 21.60 24.86
N LEU A 523 5.09 21.61 24.06
CA LEU A 523 5.93 22.79 23.88
C LEU A 523 5.17 23.87 23.09
N LEU A 524 5.28 25.14 23.51
CA LEU A 524 4.60 26.25 22.84
C LEU A 524 5.35 26.66 21.54
N PRO A 525 4.63 27.07 20.48
CA PRO A 525 5.23 27.36 19.17
C PRO A 525 6.24 28.53 19.14
N SER A 526 6.23 29.41 20.14
CA SER A 526 7.05 30.62 20.23
C SER A 526 8.37 30.45 21.01
N SER A 527 8.59 29.27 21.61
CA SER A 527 9.88 28.92 22.20
C SER A 527 10.77 28.32 21.11
N ASP A 528 11.65 29.11 20.51
CA ASP A 528 12.70 28.58 19.65
C ASP A 528 13.52 27.55 20.46
N PRO A 529 13.62 26.28 20.04
CA PRO A 529 14.45 25.30 20.73
C PRO A 529 15.95 25.63 20.69
N LYS A 530 16.34 26.73 20.04
CA LYS A 530 17.71 27.21 19.84
C LYS A 530 18.08 28.41 20.73
N GLU A 531 17.15 29.01 21.47
CA GLU A 531 17.48 30.03 22.48
C GLU A 531 17.71 29.36 23.84
N GLU A 532 18.76 28.54 23.93
CA GLU A 532 19.27 28.07 25.21
C GLU A 532 20.63 28.71 25.52
N PRO A 533 20.89 29.12 26.78
CA PRO A 533 22.19 29.60 27.19
C PRO A 533 23.20 28.45 27.12
N VAL A 534 24.33 28.71 26.46
CA VAL A 534 25.52 27.84 26.26
C VAL A 534 25.52 26.56 27.08
N VAL A 535 25.01 25.49 26.49
CA VAL A 535 25.00 24.14 27.05
C VAL A 535 26.32 23.45 26.68
N GLU A 536 27.06 22.96 27.68
CA GLU A 536 28.26 22.17 27.45
C GLU A 536 27.89 20.86 26.76
N THR A 537 28.39 20.67 25.54
CA THR A 537 28.33 19.38 24.85
C THR A 537 29.21 18.37 25.59
N THR A 538 28.92 17.08 25.51
CA THR A 538 29.82 15.97 25.92
C THR A 538 31.22 16.03 25.28
N ARG A 539 31.40 16.87 24.25
CA ARG A 539 32.68 17.09 23.56
C ARG A 539 33.53 18.15 24.28
N PRO A 540 34.85 17.92 24.42
CA PRO A 540 35.75 18.81 25.16
C PRO A 540 36.07 20.15 24.48
N VAL A 541 35.64 20.41 23.23
CA VAL A 541 35.98 21.62 22.47
C VAL A 541 34.76 22.14 21.68
N SER A 542 34.66 23.48 21.55
CA SER A 542 33.52 24.27 21.06
C SER A 542 32.87 23.85 19.73
N ASN A 543 31.59 24.26 19.58
CA ASN A 543 30.68 24.00 18.46
C ASN A 543 31.16 24.41 17.05
N HIS A 544 32.31 25.06 16.90
CA HIS A 544 32.82 25.57 15.62
C HIS A 544 33.86 24.67 14.94
N PHE A 545 34.31 23.59 15.59
CA PHE A 545 35.28 22.66 15.00
C PHE A 545 34.61 21.53 14.22
N ARG A 546 35.28 21.07 13.15
CA ARG A 546 34.81 19.96 12.32
C ARG A 546 34.64 18.70 13.17
N LYS A 547 33.42 18.16 13.19
CA LYS A 547 33.10 16.90 13.87
C LYS A 547 33.71 15.72 13.10
N SER A 548 34.50 14.89 13.77
CA SER A 548 34.98 13.62 13.24
C SER A 548 33.92 12.52 13.43
N ILE A 549 33.74 11.67 12.41
CA ILE A 549 32.83 10.51 12.44
C ILE A 549 33.19 9.53 13.59
N THR A 550 34.47 9.26 13.82
CA THR A 550 34.91 8.38 14.93
C THR A 550 34.60 8.96 16.31
N GLY A 551 34.72 10.28 16.47
CA GLY A 551 34.36 10.97 17.71
C GLY A 551 32.86 10.88 18.01
N SER A 552 32.01 10.82 16.99
CA SER A 552 30.56 10.67 17.16
C SER A 552 30.16 9.35 17.84
N ILE A 553 30.97 8.29 17.72
CA ILE A 553 30.70 7.01 18.41
C ILE A 553 30.74 7.17 19.94
N VAL A 554 31.61 8.05 20.44
CA VAL A 554 31.89 8.18 21.88
C VAL A 554 31.12 9.34 22.49
N TYR A 555 31.02 10.47 21.79
CA TYR A 555 30.51 11.71 22.35
C TYR A 555 29.07 12.03 21.93
N ASP A 556 28.60 11.55 20.79
CA ASP A 556 27.25 11.86 20.31
C ASP A 556 26.26 10.75 20.71
N ASP A 557 24.98 10.89 20.34
CA ASP A 557 23.95 9.89 20.59
C ASP A 557 24.06 8.66 19.66
N GLU A 558 23.12 7.72 19.78
CA GLU A 558 23.06 6.52 18.95
C GLU A 558 22.89 6.78 17.43
N PHE A 559 22.55 8.02 17.04
CA PHE A 559 22.36 8.47 15.67
C PHE A 559 23.49 9.40 15.20
N GLY A 560 24.48 9.68 16.04
CA GLY A 560 25.58 10.60 15.73
C GLY A 560 25.20 12.09 15.85
N ASP A 561 24.07 12.40 16.49
CA ASP A 561 23.65 13.76 16.83
C ASP A 561 24.19 14.18 18.20
N SER A 562 24.62 15.44 18.32
CA SER A 562 25.26 15.90 19.55
C SER A 562 24.27 15.98 20.70
N THR A 563 24.63 15.35 21.82
CA THR A 563 23.84 15.37 23.05
C THR A 563 24.11 16.65 23.84
N GLU A 564 23.04 17.36 24.15
CA GLU A 564 23.05 18.46 25.12
C GLU A 564 22.88 17.85 26.53
N MET A 565 23.87 18.03 27.40
CA MET A 565 23.75 17.65 28.81
C MET A 565 23.21 18.81 29.64
N PRO A 566 22.21 18.61 30.51
CA PRO A 566 21.93 19.59 31.55
C PRO A 566 23.15 19.74 32.46
N VAL A 567 23.60 20.99 32.67
CA VAL A 567 24.75 21.34 33.54
C VAL A 567 24.59 20.67 34.92
N HIS A 568 25.68 20.02 35.38
CA HIS A 568 25.86 19.34 36.67
C HIS A 568 24.75 19.51 37.74
N PRO A 569 24.13 18.43 38.26
CA PRO A 569 23.43 18.51 39.54
C PRO A 569 24.48 18.76 40.62
N SER A 570 24.44 19.94 41.22
CA SER A 570 25.21 20.20 42.44
C SER A 570 24.97 19.08 43.45
N LYS A 571 26.06 18.58 44.07
CA LYS A 571 26.12 17.39 44.93
C LYS A 571 25.30 17.45 46.24
N HIS A 572 24.31 18.33 46.36
CA HIS A 572 23.46 18.45 47.55
C HIS A 572 22.01 18.79 47.20
N SER A 573 21.28 17.84 46.62
CA SER A 573 19.82 17.81 46.79
C SER A 573 19.30 16.39 46.55
N PHE A 574 18.87 15.74 47.61
CA PHE A 574 17.89 14.65 47.50
C PHE A 574 16.66 15.19 46.74
N PRO A 575 16.01 14.39 45.87
CA PRO A 575 14.95 14.87 44.98
C PRO A 575 13.64 15.08 45.77
N ASN A 576 13.60 16.11 46.60
CA ASN A 576 12.37 16.56 47.22
C ASN A 576 11.72 17.61 46.30
N THR A 577 10.64 17.18 45.65
CA THR A 577 9.65 17.98 44.91
C THR A 577 10.19 18.79 43.71
N PRO A 578 9.95 18.35 42.47
CA PRO A 578 10.22 19.17 41.30
C PRO A 578 9.23 20.34 41.23
N ASN A 579 9.76 21.56 41.13
CA ASN A 579 9.00 22.79 40.98
C ASN A 579 8.10 22.70 39.71
N PRO A 580 6.75 22.79 39.82
CA PRO A 580 5.84 22.56 38.68
C PRO A 580 5.92 23.63 37.56
N LEU A 581 6.54 24.78 37.84
CA LEU A 581 6.77 25.90 36.92
C LEU A 581 8.03 25.76 36.04
N GLY A 582 8.89 24.78 36.30
CA GLY A 582 10.14 24.55 35.56
C GLY A 582 10.11 23.36 34.58
N ILE A 583 8.98 22.67 34.44
CA ILE A 583 8.87 21.47 33.61
C ILE A 583 8.72 21.89 32.14
N LYS A 584 9.78 21.66 31.35
CA LYS A 584 9.84 21.93 29.92
C LYS A 584 8.85 21.04 29.16
N GLY A 585 8.06 21.64 28.27
CA GLY A 585 7.18 20.89 27.38
C GLY A 585 7.98 20.09 26.35
N VAL A 586 7.38 19.03 25.82
CA VAL A 586 7.97 18.16 24.80
C VAL A 586 7.16 18.22 23.50
N THR A 587 7.82 17.89 22.39
CA THR A 587 7.16 17.74 21.09
C THR A 587 6.39 16.42 21.04
N LEU A 588 5.40 16.35 20.16
CA LEU A 588 4.66 15.11 19.88
C LEU A 588 5.60 13.98 19.46
N GLU A 589 6.60 14.30 18.64
CA GLU A 589 7.56 13.32 18.13
C GLU A 589 8.36 12.70 19.28
N GLN A 590 8.83 13.53 20.22
CA GLN A 590 9.58 13.07 21.37
C GLN A 590 8.72 12.23 22.31
N ALA A 591 7.50 12.67 22.63
CA ALA A 591 6.58 11.92 23.51
C ALA A 591 6.17 10.56 22.91
N SER A 592 6.00 10.51 21.58
CA SER A 592 5.70 9.25 20.89
C SER A 592 6.90 8.30 20.92
N ALA A 593 8.11 8.84 20.71
CA ALA A 593 9.34 8.07 20.81
C ALA A 593 9.56 7.51 22.23
N THR A 594 9.34 8.31 23.28
CA THR A 594 9.46 7.86 24.67
C THR A 594 8.45 6.77 25.01
N PHE A 595 7.21 6.89 24.54
CA PHE A 595 6.19 5.86 24.68
C PHE A 595 6.61 4.52 24.04
N VAL A 596 7.00 4.52 22.76
CA VAL A 596 7.36 3.26 22.06
C VAL A 596 8.57 2.60 22.72
N ARG A 597 9.58 3.39 23.10
CA ARG A 597 10.73 2.89 23.88
C ARG A 597 10.25 2.31 25.22
N ALA A 598 9.41 3.02 25.97
CA ALA A 598 8.89 2.56 27.25
C ALA A 598 8.09 1.26 27.12
N LEU A 599 7.34 1.07 26.04
CA LEU A 599 6.61 -0.18 25.78
C LEU A 599 7.57 -1.36 25.61
N ILE A 600 8.66 -1.21 24.85
CA ILE A 600 9.68 -2.24 24.70
C ILE A 600 10.34 -2.57 26.04
N GLY A 601 10.69 -1.54 26.82
CA GLY A 601 11.22 -1.71 28.17
C GLY A 601 10.26 -2.47 29.08
N ALA A 602 8.97 -2.15 29.03
CA ALA A 602 7.94 -2.83 29.80
C ALA A 602 7.75 -4.30 29.38
N ILE A 603 7.75 -4.60 28.08
CA ILE A 603 7.69 -5.97 27.56
C ILE A 603 8.91 -6.77 28.05
N TYR A 604 10.11 -6.17 27.99
CA TYR A 604 11.33 -6.82 28.46
C TYR A 604 11.26 -7.14 29.96
N MET A 605 10.84 -6.18 30.78
CA MET A 605 10.75 -6.36 32.23
C MET A 605 9.74 -7.44 32.66
N HIS A 606 8.57 -7.51 32.00
CA HIS A 606 7.50 -8.42 32.41
C HIS A 606 7.52 -9.79 31.69
N ALA A 607 7.89 -9.82 30.41
CA ALA A 607 7.83 -11.00 29.56
C ALA A 607 9.21 -11.56 29.19
N GLY A 608 10.29 -10.85 29.53
CA GLY A 608 11.66 -11.25 29.29
C GLY A 608 12.16 -10.95 27.88
N ARG A 609 13.45 -11.23 27.68
CA ARG A 609 14.21 -10.93 26.46
C ARG A 609 13.60 -11.54 25.19
N LEU A 610 13.23 -12.82 25.22
CA LEU A 610 12.73 -13.54 24.04
C LEU A 610 11.47 -12.88 23.46
N LYS A 611 10.56 -12.42 24.33
CA LYS A 611 9.33 -11.75 23.91
C LYS A 611 9.59 -10.33 23.40
N ALA A 612 10.49 -9.59 24.03
CA ALA A 612 10.91 -8.28 23.52
C ALA A 612 11.56 -8.39 22.13
N LYS A 613 12.42 -9.41 21.90
CA LYS A 613 13.07 -9.67 20.61
C LYS A 613 12.07 -10.12 19.54
N SER A 614 11.09 -10.96 19.88
CA SER A 614 9.98 -11.32 18.96
C SER A 614 9.20 -10.08 18.55
N PHE A 615 8.82 -9.25 19.53
CA PHE A 615 8.09 -8.02 19.27
C PHE A 615 8.89 -7.05 18.38
N PHE A 616 10.20 -6.93 18.61
CA PHE A 616 11.10 -6.15 17.75
C PHE A 616 11.10 -6.67 16.30
N LYS A 617 11.23 -7.98 16.10
CA LYS A 617 11.18 -8.60 14.76
C LYS A 617 9.84 -8.34 14.05
N GLU A 618 8.73 -8.43 14.78
CA GLU A 618 7.38 -8.30 14.23
C GLU A 618 7.03 -6.85 13.85
N HIS A 619 7.44 -5.86 14.65
CA HIS A 619 7.01 -4.46 14.48
C HIS A 619 8.06 -3.54 13.85
N PHE A 620 9.35 -3.83 14.03
CA PHE A 620 10.44 -2.97 13.55
C PHE A 620 11.09 -3.56 12.29
N LEU A 621 11.34 -4.87 12.26
CA LEU A 621 11.98 -5.51 11.11
C LEU A 621 11.01 -5.85 9.96
N SER A 622 9.71 -5.84 10.22
CA SER A 622 8.70 -5.92 9.17
C SER A 622 8.68 -4.68 8.27
N ARG A 623 9.25 -3.56 8.72
CA ARG A 623 9.37 -2.33 7.94
C ARG A 623 10.52 -2.47 6.94
N HIS A 624 10.24 -2.13 5.69
CA HIS A 624 11.23 -2.18 4.62
C HIS A 624 12.01 -0.85 4.54
N LEU A 625 13.33 -0.93 4.71
CA LEU A 625 14.25 0.19 4.50
C LEU A 625 15.19 -0.13 3.33
N ASN A 626 15.19 0.72 2.30
CA ASN A 626 16.16 0.61 1.21
C ASN A 626 17.48 1.31 1.59
N ILE A 627 18.44 0.55 2.12
CA ILE A 627 19.73 1.09 2.57
C ILE A 627 20.54 1.69 1.40
N SER A 628 20.30 1.24 0.16
CA SER A 628 20.94 1.81 -1.03
C SER A 628 20.67 3.30 -1.19
N ASP A 629 19.51 3.79 -0.74
CA ASP A 629 19.10 5.19 -0.90
C ASP A 629 19.72 6.11 0.15
N LEU A 630 20.34 5.55 1.20
CA LEU A 630 21.01 6.31 2.27
C LEU A 630 22.43 6.74 1.91
N PHE A 631 22.99 6.24 0.80
CA PHE A 631 24.35 6.59 0.38
C PHE A 631 24.39 7.93 -0.33
N ASN A 632 25.35 8.76 0.06
CA ASN A 632 25.70 9.99 -0.64
C ASN A 632 27.20 10.02 -0.95
N PHE A 633 27.56 9.93 -2.24
CA PHE A 633 28.94 9.91 -2.70
C PHE A 633 29.32 11.23 -3.36
N SER A 634 30.43 11.83 -2.93
CA SER A 634 30.96 13.04 -3.56
C SER A 634 31.94 12.73 -4.71
N GLN A 635 32.86 11.79 -4.52
CA GLN A 635 33.91 11.46 -5.51
C GLN A 635 34.07 9.94 -5.72
N PRO A 636 33.03 9.23 -6.21
CA PRO A 636 33.00 7.76 -6.21
C PRO A 636 34.11 7.11 -7.06
N THR A 637 34.61 7.77 -8.09
CA THR A 637 35.72 7.25 -8.92
C THR A 637 37.04 7.21 -8.14
N ARG A 638 37.29 8.21 -7.29
CA ARG A 638 38.48 8.28 -6.43
C ARG A 638 38.38 7.26 -5.30
N ASP A 639 37.20 7.17 -4.69
CA ASP A 639 36.89 6.18 -3.65
C ASP A 639 37.08 4.76 -4.16
N LEU A 640 36.55 4.44 -5.35
CA LEU A 640 36.71 3.13 -5.98
C LEU A 640 38.16 2.81 -6.33
N SER A 641 38.93 3.80 -6.80
CA SER A 641 40.35 3.60 -7.09
C SER A 641 41.15 3.31 -5.82
N ARG A 642 40.83 3.95 -4.69
CA ARG A 642 41.46 3.66 -3.40
C ARG A 642 41.03 2.30 -2.86
N LEU A 643 39.76 1.93 -3.02
CA LEU A 643 39.26 0.61 -2.68
C LEU A 643 40.03 -0.48 -3.41
N CYS A 644 40.16 -0.37 -4.74
CA CYS A 644 40.90 -1.34 -5.54
C CYS A 644 42.36 -1.45 -5.10
N ALA A 645 43.01 -0.31 -4.83
CA ALA A 645 44.39 -0.30 -4.34
C ALA A 645 44.53 -0.95 -2.95
N ARG A 646 43.55 -0.75 -2.04
CA ARG A 646 43.54 -1.35 -0.70
C ARG A 646 43.38 -2.86 -0.75
N GLU A 647 42.48 -3.35 -1.59
CA GLU A 647 42.17 -4.78 -1.73
C GLU A 647 43.15 -5.52 -2.67
N GLY A 648 44.11 -4.81 -3.28
CA GLY A 648 45.10 -5.40 -4.20
C GLY A 648 44.54 -5.72 -5.59
N PHE A 649 43.42 -5.12 -5.99
CA PHE A 649 42.86 -5.26 -7.33
C PHE A 649 43.59 -4.39 -8.35
N GLU A 650 43.49 -4.76 -9.63
CA GLU A 650 43.96 -3.92 -10.73
C GLU A 650 43.22 -2.58 -10.75
N ARG A 651 43.87 -1.53 -11.27
CA ARG A 651 43.28 -0.19 -11.33
C ARG A 651 41.96 -0.23 -12.11
N PRO A 652 40.87 0.38 -11.57
CA PRO A 652 39.58 0.34 -12.24
C PRO A 652 39.59 1.17 -13.52
N ILE A 653 39.13 0.59 -14.63
CA ILE A 653 39.04 1.21 -15.95
C ILE A 653 37.57 1.24 -16.38
N ALA A 654 37.08 2.42 -16.74
CA ALA A 654 35.74 2.59 -17.30
C ALA A 654 35.74 2.27 -18.82
N LYS A 655 34.84 1.40 -19.26
CA LYS A 655 34.64 1.01 -20.66
C LYS A 655 33.18 1.25 -21.06
N ILE A 656 32.96 1.73 -22.28
CA ILE A 656 31.61 1.84 -22.84
C ILE A 656 31.16 0.44 -23.25
N ILE A 657 30.04 -0.02 -22.68
CA ILE A 657 29.43 -1.32 -23.02
C ILE A 657 28.51 -1.15 -24.22
N SER A 658 27.65 -0.13 -24.18
CA SER A 658 26.75 0.21 -25.27
C SER A 658 26.44 1.70 -25.26
N GLU A 659 26.07 2.23 -26.42
CA GLU A 659 25.63 3.61 -26.55
C GLU A 659 24.55 3.73 -27.62
N THR A 660 23.64 4.68 -27.41
CA THR A 660 22.61 5.02 -28.40
C THR A 660 22.32 6.52 -28.35
N GLY A 661 21.95 7.09 -29.51
CA GLY A 661 21.52 8.47 -29.60
C GLY A 661 22.59 9.51 -29.24
N ARG A 662 23.90 9.22 -29.43
CA ARG A 662 25.05 10.08 -29.05
C ARG A 662 24.89 11.56 -29.43
N LEU A 663 24.34 11.84 -30.62
CA LEU A 663 24.11 13.19 -31.15
C LEU A 663 22.64 13.65 -31.03
N SER A 664 21.89 13.07 -30.08
CA SER A 664 20.52 13.46 -29.77
C SER A 664 20.44 14.31 -28.51
N ARG A 665 19.27 14.87 -28.21
CA ARG A 665 18.99 15.57 -26.94
C ARG A 665 19.02 14.63 -25.73
N HIS A 666 18.75 13.34 -25.93
CA HIS A 666 18.65 12.34 -24.87
C HIS A 666 19.52 11.12 -25.23
N PRO A 667 20.85 11.27 -25.30
CA PRO A 667 21.74 10.14 -25.51
C PRO A 667 21.67 9.20 -24.29
N VAL A 668 21.95 7.92 -24.51
CA VAL A 668 22.09 6.95 -23.42
C VAL A 668 23.44 6.26 -23.58
N TYR A 669 24.30 6.44 -22.60
CA TYR A 669 25.58 5.75 -22.50
C TYR A 669 25.51 4.72 -21.38
N VAL A 670 25.87 3.47 -21.66
CA VAL A 670 26.03 2.42 -20.67
C VAL A 670 27.52 2.17 -20.48
N VAL A 671 28.02 2.44 -19.28
CA VAL A 671 29.44 2.33 -18.92
C VAL A 671 29.59 1.25 -17.85
N GLY A 672 30.55 0.35 -18.06
CA GLY A 672 31.00 -0.62 -17.07
C GLY A 672 32.38 -0.25 -16.52
N ILE A 673 32.60 -0.43 -15.23
CA ILE A 673 33.92 -0.32 -14.61
C ILE A 673 34.48 -1.72 -14.39
N TYR A 674 35.69 -1.93 -14.89
CA TYR A 674 36.38 -3.21 -14.86
C TYR A 674 37.69 -3.10 -14.07
N SER A 675 38.02 -4.14 -13.33
CA SER A 675 39.37 -4.37 -12.78
C SER A 675 39.87 -5.68 -13.40
N GLY A 676 40.87 -5.58 -14.28
CA GLY A 676 41.26 -6.69 -15.16
C GLY A 676 40.10 -7.17 -16.05
N SER A 677 39.70 -8.43 -15.88
CA SER A 677 38.56 -9.06 -16.55
C SER A 677 37.22 -8.78 -15.87
N ASP A 678 37.22 -8.41 -14.59
CA ASP A 678 36.05 -8.48 -13.74
C ASP A 678 35.27 -7.18 -13.78
N LYS A 679 33.97 -7.25 -14.05
CA LYS A 679 33.07 -6.09 -14.05
C LYS A 679 32.66 -5.79 -12.61
N LEU A 680 33.16 -4.69 -12.05
CA LEU A 680 32.87 -4.25 -10.69
C LEU A 680 31.51 -3.55 -10.58
N GLY A 681 31.11 -2.80 -11.62
CA GLY A 681 29.86 -2.05 -11.61
C GLY A 681 29.47 -1.56 -12.99
N GLU A 682 28.20 -1.22 -13.16
CA GLU A 682 27.61 -0.75 -14.41
C GLU A 682 26.67 0.42 -14.11
N GLY A 683 26.64 1.40 -15.00
CA GLY A 683 25.76 2.56 -14.86
C GLY A 683 25.41 3.16 -16.22
N SER A 684 24.18 3.65 -16.33
CA SER A 684 23.69 4.36 -17.50
C SER A 684 23.45 5.84 -17.21
N GLY A 685 23.73 6.71 -18.18
CA GLY A 685 23.58 8.16 -18.02
C GLY A 685 23.40 8.90 -19.34
N GLY A 686 22.92 10.15 -19.24
CA GLY A 686 22.76 11.07 -20.37
C GLY A 686 24.09 11.71 -20.81
N SER A 687 25.17 11.48 -20.07
CA SER A 687 26.53 11.81 -20.48
C SER A 687 27.49 10.69 -20.11
N LEU A 688 28.64 10.63 -20.78
CA LEU A 688 29.70 9.68 -20.46
C LEU A 688 30.19 9.85 -19.01
N GLU A 689 30.25 11.09 -18.51
CA GLU A 689 30.67 11.38 -17.14
C GLU A 689 29.63 10.91 -16.11
N GLU A 690 28.35 11.14 -16.38
CA GLU A 690 27.24 10.68 -15.54
C GLU A 690 27.17 9.15 -15.50
N ALA A 691 27.27 8.49 -16.66
CA ALA A 691 27.29 7.03 -16.76
C ALA A 691 28.48 6.44 -15.98
N ARG A 692 29.68 7.05 -16.13
CA ARG A 692 30.89 6.68 -15.36
C ARG A 692 30.68 6.88 -13.85
N PHE A 693 30.09 8.01 -13.45
CA PHE A 693 29.80 8.30 -12.04
C PHE A 693 28.86 7.26 -11.46
N ARG A 694 27.75 6.96 -12.14
CA ARG A 694 26.76 5.96 -11.72
C ARG A 694 27.34 4.56 -11.67
N ALA A 695 28.19 4.19 -12.63
CA ALA A 695 28.88 2.90 -12.62
C ALA A 695 29.83 2.76 -11.42
N ALA A 696 30.52 3.84 -11.03
CA ALA A 696 31.37 3.86 -9.84
C ALA A 696 30.57 3.76 -8.54
N VAL A 697 29.44 4.47 -8.47
CA VAL A 697 28.49 4.36 -7.34
C VAL A 697 27.94 2.94 -7.24
N ALA A 698 27.57 2.31 -8.36
CA ALA A 698 27.08 0.93 -8.38
C ALA A 698 28.14 -0.05 -7.85
N ALA A 699 29.41 0.10 -8.26
CA ALA A 699 30.51 -0.71 -7.76
C ALA A 699 30.72 -0.53 -6.24
N LEU A 700 30.73 0.71 -5.75
CA LEU A 700 30.87 1.00 -4.31
C LEU A 700 29.68 0.49 -3.49
N LYS A 701 28.45 0.66 -4.00
CA LYS A 701 27.25 0.09 -3.38
C LYS A 701 27.32 -1.43 -3.34
N GLY A 702 27.76 -2.08 -4.42
CA GLY A 702 27.99 -3.53 -4.45
C GLY A 702 29.00 -4.00 -3.40
N TRP A 703 30.04 -3.20 -3.13
CA TRP A 703 31.01 -3.47 -2.06
C TRP A 703 30.40 -3.32 -0.67
N TYR A 704 29.76 -2.18 -0.39
CA TYR A 704 29.27 -1.83 0.96
C TYR A 704 27.98 -2.56 1.35
N LEU A 705 27.11 -2.88 0.39
CA LEU A 705 25.86 -3.61 0.60
C LEU A 705 26.02 -5.13 0.53
N TYR A 706 27.27 -5.62 0.57
CA TYR A 706 27.53 -7.06 0.72
C TYR A 706 26.79 -7.61 1.94
N SER A 707 26.00 -8.67 1.72
CA SER A 707 25.23 -9.33 2.76
C SER A 707 25.48 -10.85 2.75
N PRO A 708 25.86 -11.47 3.88
CA PRO A 708 26.06 -12.90 3.94
C PRO A 708 24.72 -13.66 3.90
N LEU A 709 24.68 -14.82 3.25
CA LEU A 709 23.45 -15.60 3.02
C LEU A 709 22.72 -16.04 4.30
N ASN A 710 23.47 -16.30 5.38
CA ASN A 710 22.91 -16.75 6.67
C ASN A 710 23.30 -15.75 7.75
N VAL A 711 22.56 -14.65 7.85
CA VAL A 711 22.77 -13.64 8.89
C VAL A 711 22.32 -14.22 10.24
N ARG A 712 23.27 -14.34 11.17
CA ARG A 712 23.00 -14.70 12.56
C ARG A 712 23.54 -13.61 13.46
N VAL A 713 22.69 -13.12 14.37
CA VAL A 713 23.05 -12.05 15.32
C VAL A 713 23.64 -12.61 16.62
N PRO A 714 24.58 -11.91 17.28
CA PRO A 714 25.19 -12.34 18.54
C PRO A 714 24.16 -12.66 19.64
N SER A 715 23.08 -11.88 19.76
CA SER A 715 22.02 -12.13 20.74
C SER A 715 21.28 -13.47 20.56
N SER A 716 21.48 -14.17 19.44
CA SER A 716 20.93 -15.53 19.25
C SER A 716 21.72 -16.63 19.96
N MET A 717 22.91 -16.31 20.49
CA MET A 717 23.72 -17.24 21.29
C MET A 717 23.20 -17.39 22.73
N GLU A 718 22.37 -16.45 23.16
CA GLU A 718 21.81 -16.41 24.51
C GLU A 718 20.51 -17.23 24.62
N GLU A 719 20.05 -17.80 23.51
CA GLU A 719 18.84 -18.64 23.44
C GLU A 719 19.15 -20.08 23.88
N GLU A 720 18.23 -20.72 24.60
CA GLU A 720 18.40 -22.10 25.08
C GLU A 720 18.55 -23.07 23.89
N GLY A 721 19.64 -23.83 23.84
CA GLY A 721 19.93 -24.77 22.75
C GLY A 721 20.50 -24.13 21.48
N ALA A 722 21.02 -22.91 21.56
CA ALA A 722 21.67 -22.22 20.45
C ALA A 722 22.83 -23.03 19.85
N LYS A 723 22.87 -23.13 18.51
CA LYS A 723 24.02 -23.73 17.79
C LYS A 723 25.31 -22.96 18.13
N PRO A 724 26.50 -23.59 18.07
CA PRO A 724 27.77 -22.90 18.25
C PRO A 724 27.90 -21.64 17.38
N TRP A 725 28.54 -20.60 17.93
CA TRP A 725 28.73 -19.33 17.22
C TRP A 725 29.64 -19.54 16.01
N LYS A 726 29.24 -18.99 14.86
CA LYS A 726 30.10 -18.89 13.69
C LYS A 726 30.61 -17.45 13.62
N PRO A 727 31.93 -17.22 13.50
CA PRO A 727 32.46 -15.86 13.40
C PRO A 727 31.79 -15.08 12.27
N ALA A 728 31.29 -13.90 12.60
CA ALA A 728 30.78 -12.96 11.61
C ALA A 728 31.97 -12.31 10.87
N TYR A 729 31.76 -11.96 9.59
CA TYR A 729 32.75 -11.18 8.85
C TYR A 729 32.84 -9.77 9.45
N VAL A 730 34.05 -9.29 9.70
CA VAL A 730 34.32 -7.93 10.21
C VAL A 730 35.16 -7.22 9.18
N ASP A 731 34.66 -6.08 8.68
CA ASP A 731 35.38 -5.30 7.68
C ASP A 731 36.52 -4.47 8.29
N LEU A 732 37.46 -4.07 7.44
CA LEU A 732 38.59 -3.21 7.81
C LEU A 732 38.19 -1.73 7.96
N GLY A 733 36.92 -1.40 7.74
CA GLY A 733 36.36 -0.05 7.80
C GLY A 733 36.18 0.58 6.43
N GLU A 734 35.54 1.75 6.41
CA GLU A 734 35.25 2.49 5.18
C GLU A 734 36.53 2.98 4.48
N VAL A 735 36.43 3.22 3.18
CA VAL A 735 37.55 3.73 2.38
C VAL A 735 37.69 5.23 2.63
N ILE A 736 38.82 5.64 3.21
CA ILE A 736 39.12 7.05 3.49
C ILE A 736 39.92 7.64 2.32
N VAL A 737 39.46 8.79 1.80
CA VAL A 737 39.93 9.42 0.56
C VAL A 737 40.55 10.79 0.75
#